data_AF-A0A8T5SRD0-F1
#
_entry.id   AF-A0A8T5SRD0-F1
#
_cell.length_a   1.000
_cell.length_b   1.000
_cell.length_c   1.000
_cell.angle_alpha   90.00
_cell.angle_beta   90.00
_cell.angle_gamma   90.00
#
_symmetry.space_group_name_H-M   'P 1'
#
loop_
_entity.id
_entity.type
_entity.pdbx_description
1 polymer ?
#
loop_
_entity_poly.entity_id
_entity_poly.type
_entity_poly.pdbx_seq_one_letter_code
_entity_poly.pdbx_strand_id
1 'polypeptide(L)'
;MRRDLTNAFILGLLVLSVVPICCADSIPSADPTIDSVYVDVVVLPNGRINVTYWMTFTATEGGLGGFDLRGIQERTIYDHSRAYAEWGGSRYDLLVSRLTDGYGLDWVPRTPEGEQVLIVFGYFSTTRVVELTTSPTYGDLGVFNWAPVQWRIPIDYEAVQIIYPIEMNSSWIDLSNGVTVEGAEYAGYIEDSDQGLWKGDNRVSFDEENLLAYPYSITADPRYFTVSLGHSNLGDYDHFRVFHYTNWSFYEPFVEDGALGIQLESPIINAQADTQFDIQLDVYNFGDGDLEDVTISMSLPENLTLTQGSVTTYLGDLSGGETWYEVYILVPANVPAILTIAFQVSASNLNSSEWLTFTVEIYVQEYIPPLIPPNLIIGGFAFFVALGFIFYGYRRVTRTYGAKWEADDTTYVYESPEIAIQTFGEPGTVAEMDPIESAFFINTTRQKLVSMILMSCVRKGAVRVLSTDPLKLSVTGLQFQDLTYYEDLFVAAIVDDELDSDKVDDMLEELADKVQEKAWSADFEATKTHHDEMVDGAWEELESYPTLDGRTDYYFNRQYRGGGWAWYWLYMHPRHGHIGDVFGRPGPAIAAPRVPDWFSNLADATGNSIAGVGQVVGDIAATTGQIMNNVASTIGSVLEGVGNIITEPLKPLIEGTSRCVSHDACHSACVSHDACHSACHSACHSACVCHSACHSACHSACVSGGFR
;
A
#
# COMPACT_ATOMS: atom_id res chain seq x y z
N MET A 1 14.34 -53.28 30.84
CA MET A 1 14.71 -51.89 31.19
C MET A 1 15.84 -51.31 30.35
N ARG A 2 17.09 -51.84 30.40
CA ARG A 2 18.19 -51.24 29.62
C ARG A 2 18.16 -51.48 28.10
N ARG A 3 17.46 -52.52 27.60
CA ARG A 3 17.26 -52.78 26.16
C ARG A 3 16.01 -52.10 25.59
N ASP A 4 14.99 -51.90 26.41
CA ASP A 4 13.74 -51.26 25.98
C ASP A 4 13.92 -49.75 25.78
N LEU A 5 14.79 -49.12 26.58
CA LEU A 5 15.16 -47.72 26.43
C LEU A 5 16.02 -47.45 25.19
N THR A 6 16.90 -48.37 24.79
CA THR A 6 17.71 -48.22 23.57
C THR A 6 16.86 -48.40 22.31
N ASN A 7 15.92 -49.35 22.34
CA ASN A 7 14.99 -49.55 21.23
C ASN A 7 13.99 -48.39 21.11
N ALA A 8 13.54 -47.80 22.21
CA ALA A 8 12.72 -46.58 22.18
C ALA A 8 13.50 -45.38 21.64
N PHE A 9 14.80 -45.27 21.92
CA PHE A 9 15.65 -44.19 21.41
C PHE A 9 15.93 -44.32 19.89
N ILE A 10 16.13 -45.55 19.40
CA ILE A 10 16.33 -45.83 17.97
C ILE A 10 15.01 -45.69 17.19
N LEU A 11 13.87 -46.09 17.77
CA LEU A 11 12.56 -45.88 17.15
C LEU A 11 12.20 -44.39 17.11
N GLY A 12 12.55 -43.61 18.15
CA GLY A 12 12.41 -42.16 18.17
C GLY A 12 13.26 -41.45 17.11
N LEU A 13 14.48 -41.94 16.86
CA LEU A 13 15.36 -41.41 15.81
C LEU A 13 14.90 -41.78 14.38
N LEU A 14 14.20 -42.90 14.22
CA LEU A 14 13.67 -43.33 12.92
C LEU A 14 12.34 -42.63 12.57
N VAL A 15 11.54 -42.26 13.58
CA VAL A 15 10.35 -41.41 13.43
C VAL A 15 10.71 -39.95 13.12
N LEU A 16 11.88 -39.48 13.55
CA LEU A 16 12.42 -38.15 13.21
C LEU A 16 13.02 -38.05 11.78
N SER A 17 13.14 -39.17 11.05
CA SER A 17 13.62 -39.19 9.66
C SER A 17 12.51 -39.28 8.60
N VAL A 18 11.24 -39.32 9.00
CA VAL A 18 10.12 -39.19 8.07
C VAL A 18 9.67 -37.73 8.12
N VAL A 19 10.42 -36.89 7.41
CA VAL A 19 9.87 -35.61 6.94
C VAL A 19 8.61 -35.98 6.16
N PRO A 20 7.41 -35.51 6.55
CA PRO A 20 6.30 -35.55 5.63
C PRO A 20 6.77 -34.67 4.47
N ILE A 21 7.01 -35.29 3.32
CA ILE A 21 6.90 -34.60 2.05
C ILE A 21 5.45 -34.12 2.06
N CYS A 22 5.22 -32.92 2.60
CA CYS A 22 3.98 -32.21 2.41
C CYS A 22 3.94 -31.99 0.91
N CYS A 23 3.28 -32.91 0.21
CA CYS A 23 2.68 -32.59 -1.07
C CYS A 23 1.94 -31.28 -0.83
N ALA A 24 2.35 -30.22 -1.51
CA ALA A 24 1.57 -29.01 -1.58
C ALA A 24 0.20 -29.44 -2.11
N ASP A 25 -0.81 -29.49 -1.24
CA ASP A 25 -2.17 -29.64 -1.68
C ASP A 25 -2.48 -28.40 -2.51
N SER A 26 -2.60 -28.60 -3.82
CA SER A 26 -3.05 -27.59 -4.76
C SER A 26 -4.37 -27.02 -4.24
N ILE A 27 -4.39 -25.70 -4.00
CA ILE A 27 -5.63 -24.96 -3.82
C ILE A 27 -6.48 -25.25 -5.07
N PRO A 28 -7.73 -25.72 -4.93
CA PRO A 28 -8.54 -26.06 -6.10
C PRO A 28 -8.70 -24.82 -6.98
N SER A 29 -8.19 -24.93 -8.21
CA SER A 29 -8.49 -24.03 -9.32
C SER A 29 -9.98 -24.14 -9.58
N ALA A 30 -10.73 -23.07 -9.32
CA ALA A 30 -12.01 -22.91 -10.00
C ALA A 30 -11.66 -22.66 -11.47
N ASP A 31 -12.26 -23.41 -12.40
CA ASP A 31 -12.10 -23.15 -13.84
C ASP A 31 -13.27 -22.22 -14.25
N PRO A 32 -13.07 -20.88 -14.30
CA PRO A 32 -14.12 -19.95 -14.71
C PRO A 32 -14.42 -20.12 -16.21
N THR A 33 -15.55 -19.59 -16.66
CA THR A 33 -15.82 -19.42 -18.09
C THR A 33 -15.51 -17.99 -18.52
N ILE A 34 -14.86 -17.81 -19.68
CA ILE A 34 -14.61 -16.49 -20.27
C ILE A 34 -15.71 -16.19 -21.27
N ASP A 35 -16.57 -15.24 -20.93
CA ASP A 35 -17.72 -14.87 -21.75
C ASP A 35 -17.30 -13.95 -22.90
N SER A 36 -16.35 -13.04 -22.66
CA SER A 36 -15.84 -12.14 -23.70
C SER A 36 -14.49 -11.54 -23.36
N VAL A 37 -13.64 -11.33 -24.36
CA VAL A 37 -12.41 -10.53 -24.25
C VAL A 37 -12.41 -9.45 -25.32
N TYR A 38 -12.40 -8.19 -24.91
CA TYR A 38 -12.19 -7.05 -25.82
C TYR A 38 -10.84 -6.41 -25.53
N VAL A 39 -10.04 -6.19 -26.57
CA VAL A 39 -8.71 -5.61 -26.44
C VAL A 39 -8.56 -4.38 -27.32
N ASP A 40 -8.41 -3.22 -26.69
CA ASP A 40 -8.06 -1.98 -27.39
C ASP A 40 -6.55 -1.81 -27.41
N VAL A 41 -5.96 -1.67 -28.59
CA VAL A 41 -4.54 -1.43 -28.81
C VAL A 41 -4.36 -0.08 -29.48
N VAL A 42 -3.94 0.93 -28.71
CA VAL A 42 -3.62 2.26 -29.23
C VAL A 42 -2.14 2.29 -29.58
N VAL A 43 -1.84 2.42 -30.87
CA VAL A 43 -0.47 2.58 -31.38
C VAL A 43 -0.07 4.05 -31.29
N LEU A 44 1.04 4.33 -30.61
CA LEU A 44 1.59 5.65 -30.45
C LEU A 44 2.49 6.02 -31.66
N PRO A 45 2.71 7.31 -31.94
CA PRO A 45 3.56 7.75 -33.06
C PRO A 45 5.00 7.21 -33.02
N ASN A 46 5.53 6.90 -31.83
CA ASN A 46 6.84 6.27 -31.68
C ASN A 46 6.80 4.73 -31.80
N GLY A 47 5.70 4.15 -32.28
CA GLY A 47 5.56 2.71 -32.52
C GLY A 47 5.40 1.84 -31.26
N ARG A 48 5.33 2.44 -30.07
CA ARG A 48 4.92 1.76 -28.83
C ARG A 48 3.39 1.65 -28.80
N ILE A 49 2.88 0.72 -28.03
CA ILE A 49 1.45 0.50 -27.83
C ILE A 49 0.99 0.75 -26.39
N ASN A 50 -0.25 1.19 -26.27
CA ASN A 50 -1.02 1.24 -25.05
C ASN A 50 -2.21 0.29 -25.19
N VAL A 51 -2.28 -0.73 -24.36
CA VAL A 51 -3.25 -1.83 -24.45
C VAL A 51 -4.25 -1.75 -23.31
N THR A 52 -5.52 -2.02 -23.57
CA THR A 52 -6.57 -2.18 -22.55
C THR A 52 -7.35 -3.46 -22.82
N TYR A 53 -7.35 -4.36 -21.86
CA TYR A 53 -8.19 -5.55 -21.83
C TYR A 53 -9.48 -5.26 -21.06
N TRP A 54 -10.60 -5.69 -21.63
CA TRP A 54 -11.91 -5.78 -20.99
C TRP A 54 -12.36 -7.24 -21.06
N MET A 55 -12.27 -7.92 -19.94
CA MET A 55 -12.47 -9.37 -19.86
C MET A 55 -13.67 -9.66 -18.97
N THR A 56 -14.67 -10.35 -19.50
CA THR A 56 -15.86 -10.74 -18.74
C THR A 56 -15.75 -12.22 -18.41
N PHE A 57 -15.80 -12.54 -17.12
CA PHE A 57 -15.78 -13.90 -16.62
C PHE A 57 -17.09 -14.21 -15.87
N THR A 58 -17.58 -15.44 -15.99
CA THR A 58 -18.57 -15.99 -15.08
C THR A 58 -17.86 -16.89 -14.06
N ALA A 59 -18.01 -16.56 -12.77
CA ALA A 59 -17.38 -17.30 -11.68
C ALA A 59 -18.04 -18.68 -11.49
N THR A 60 -17.23 -19.72 -11.38
CA THR A 60 -17.66 -21.11 -11.17
C THR A 60 -17.42 -21.55 -9.72
N GLU A 61 -17.49 -22.87 -9.44
CA GLU A 61 -17.45 -23.44 -8.09
C GLU A 61 -16.24 -22.94 -7.29
N GLY A 62 -16.48 -22.28 -6.15
CA GLY A 62 -15.43 -21.70 -5.29
C GLY A 62 -15.19 -20.18 -5.45
N GLY A 63 -15.88 -19.54 -6.41
CA GLY A 63 -15.75 -18.10 -6.69
C GLY A 63 -14.46 -17.75 -7.43
N LEU A 64 -14.36 -16.51 -7.91
CA LEU A 64 -13.20 -16.00 -8.64
C LEU A 64 -12.59 -14.80 -7.92
N GLY A 65 -11.27 -14.83 -7.70
CA GLY A 65 -10.57 -13.77 -6.96
C GLY A 65 -9.24 -13.34 -7.55
N GLY A 66 -8.83 -13.95 -8.67
CA GLY A 66 -7.60 -13.60 -9.34
C GLY A 66 -7.16 -14.62 -10.38
N PHE A 67 -6.28 -14.21 -11.28
CA PHE A 67 -5.63 -15.06 -12.28
C PHE A 67 -4.33 -14.42 -12.80
N ASP A 68 -3.47 -15.26 -13.38
CA ASP A 68 -2.25 -14.82 -14.04
C ASP A 68 -2.51 -14.52 -15.52
N LEU A 69 -2.36 -13.27 -15.93
CA LEU A 69 -2.34 -12.83 -17.32
C LEU A 69 -0.91 -12.96 -17.86
N ARG A 70 -0.60 -14.07 -18.53
CA ARG A 70 0.74 -14.41 -19.04
C ARG A 70 0.80 -14.44 -20.56
N GLY A 71 2.01 -14.35 -21.11
CA GLY A 71 2.27 -14.40 -22.55
C GLY A 71 2.28 -13.03 -23.22
N ILE A 72 2.43 -11.94 -22.45
CA ILE A 72 2.67 -10.61 -22.99
C ILE A 72 4.08 -10.61 -23.63
N GLN A 73 4.15 -10.26 -24.92
CA GLN A 73 5.36 -10.42 -25.73
C GLN A 73 6.34 -9.26 -25.55
N GLU A 74 5.79 -8.07 -25.35
CA GLU A 74 6.47 -6.81 -25.17
C GLU A 74 6.76 -6.53 -23.68
N ARG A 75 7.74 -5.67 -23.41
CA ARG A 75 7.96 -5.17 -22.04
C ARG A 75 6.94 -4.10 -21.72
N THR A 76 6.45 -4.09 -20.49
CA THR A 76 5.31 -3.26 -20.13
C THR A 76 5.41 -2.67 -18.73
N ILE A 77 4.65 -1.61 -18.53
CA ILE A 77 4.29 -1.01 -17.24
C ILE A 77 2.77 -0.89 -17.21
N TYR A 78 2.12 -1.42 -16.18
CA TYR A 78 0.67 -1.37 -16.08
C TYR A 78 0.16 0.03 -15.72
N ASP A 79 -1.08 0.32 -16.07
CA ASP A 79 -1.77 1.57 -15.76
C ASP A 79 -2.69 1.36 -14.55
N HIS A 80 -2.32 1.97 -13.42
CA HIS A 80 -3.09 1.90 -12.17
C HIS A 80 -4.54 2.39 -12.34
N SER A 81 -4.82 3.32 -13.26
CA SER A 81 -6.17 3.85 -13.47
C SER A 81 -7.10 2.86 -14.19
N ARG A 82 -6.50 1.96 -14.99
CA ARG A 82 -7.16 0.91 -15.77
C ARG A 82 -6.81 -0.47 -15.21
N ALA A 83 -6.81 -0.62 -13.88
CA ALA A 83 -6.56 -1.91 -13.22
C ALA A 83 -7.64 -2.14 -12.15
N TYR A 84 -8.82 -2.63 -12.56
CA TYR A 84 -9.94 -2.85 -11.65
C TYR A 84 -10.87 -3.99 -12.11
N ALA A 85 -11.59 -4.58 -11.17
CA ALA A 85 -12.67 -5.53 -11.38
C ALA A 85 -14.02 -4.89 -10.98
N GLU A 86 -15.07 -5.14 -11.77
CA GLU A 86 -16.43 -4.70 -11.48
C GLU A 86 -17.36 -5.90 -11.38
N TRP A 87 -18.02 -6.05 -10.23
CA TRP A 87 -19.06 -7.04 -10.02
C TRP A 87 -20.05 -6.57 -8.95
N GLY A 88 -21.30 -7.00 -9.02
CA GLY A 88 -22.34 -6.58 -8.07
C GLY A 88 -22.62 -5.07 -8.08
N GLY A 89 -22.31 -4.37 -9.18
CA GLY A 89 -22.46 -2.92 -9.31
C GLY A 89 -21.42 -2.08 -8.56
N SER A 90 -20.37 -2.72 -8.03
CA SER A 90 -19.25 -2.05 -7.35
C SER A 90 -17.95 -2.30 -8.10
N ARG A 91 -17.04 -1.33 -8.03
CA ARG A 91 -15.69 -1.41 -8.59
C ARG A 91 -14.68 -1.70 -7.48
N TYR A 92 -13.73 -2.57 -7.76
CA TYR A 92 -12.67 -3.02 -6.87
C TYR A 92 -11.34 -2.92 -7.60
N ASP A 93 -10.33 -2.29 -7.01
CA ASP A 93 -9.03 -2.16 -7.65
C ASP A 93 -8.29 -3.51 -7.68
N LEU A 94 -7.54 -3.76 -8.76
CA LEU A 94 -6.73 -4.96 -8.89
C LEU A 94 -5.44 -4.81 -8.07
N LEU A 95 -5.12 -5.85 -7.31
CA LEU A 95 -3.79 -6.09 -6.76
C LEU A 95 -2.94 -6.71 -7.87
N VAL A 96 -2.09 -5.89 -8.48
CA VAL A 96 -1.27 -6.29 -9.64
C VAL A 96 0.12 -6.69 -9.18
N SER A 97 0.51 -7.95 -9.45
CA SER A 97 1.87 -8.44 -9.24
C SER A 97 2.60 -8.62 -10.58
N ARG A 98 3.88 -8.26 -10.64
CA ARG A 98 4.66 -8.40 -11.88
C ARG A 98 5.20 -9.83 -12.00
N LEU A 99 4.95 -10.47 -13.14
CA LEU A 99 5.51 -11.76 -13.51
C LEU A 99 6.58 -11.57 -14.59
N THR A 100 7.37 -12.62 -14.87
CA THR A 100 8.41 -12.57 -15.91
C THR A 100 7.85 -12.33 -17.31
N ASP A 101 6.64 -12.81 -17.58
CA ASP A 101 5.97 -12.83 -18.88
C ASP A 101 4.54 -12.28 -18.81
N GLY A 102 4.24 -11.42 -17.82
CA GLY A 102 2.91 -10.84 -17.64
C GLY A 102 2.65 -10.32 -16.24
N TYR A 103 1.40 -10.45 -15.77
CA TYR A 103 0.94 -9.92 -14.49
C TYR A 103 0.01 -10.90 -13.76
N GLY A 104 0.14 -11.00 -12.45
CA GLY A 104 -0.90 -11.59 -11.59
C GLY A 104 -1.92 -10.53 -11.25
N LEU A 105 -3.19 -10.78 -11.55
CA LEU A 105 -4.30 -9.86 -11.34
C LEU A 105 -5.23 -10.44 -10.27
N ASP A 106 -5.18 -9.90 -9.06
CA ASP A 106 -5.99 -10.35 -7.92
C ASP A 106 -6.96 -9.26 -7.46
N TRP A 107 -8.10 -9.61 -6.86
CA TRP A 107 -9.02 -8.63 -6.24
C TRP A 107 -9.77 -9.19 -5.04
N VAL A 108 -10.20 -8.27 -4.16
CA VAL A 108 -11.01 -8.56 -2.98
C VAL A 108 -12.11 -7.50 -2.88
N PRO A 109 -13.36 -7.88 -2.57
CA PRO A 109 -13.87 -9.22 -2.32
C PRO A 109 -13.97 -10.08 -3.58
N ARG A 110 -13.82 -11.41 -3.40
CA ARG A 110 -13.94 -12.40 -4.48
C ARG A 110 -15.35 -12.39 -5.06
N THR A 111 -15.44 -12.56 -6.37
CA THR A 111 -16.69 -12.73 -7.10
C THR A 111 -17.34 -14.06 -6.68
N PRO A 112 -18.58 -14.04 -6.15
CA PRO A 112 -19.29 -15.25 -5.75
C PRO A 112 -19.57 -16.18 -6.92
N GLU A 113 -19.74 -17.48 -6.64
CA GLU A 113 -20.15 -18.46 -7.65
C GLU A 113 -21.44 -18.06 -8.37
N GLY A 114 -21.44 -18.15 -9.69
CA GLY A 114 -22.57 -17.82 -10.56
C GLY A 114 -22.70 -16.33 -10.91
N GLU A 115 -21.90 -15.45 -10.32
CA GLU A 115 -21.86 -14.03 -10.65
C GLU A 115 -20.86 -13.73 -11.79
N GLN A 116 -21.15 -12.68 -12.55
CA GLN A 116 -20.24 -12.16 -13.58
C GLN A 116 -19.34 -11.06 -13.03
N VAL A 117 -18.11 -11.04 -13.51
CA VAL A 117 -17.13 -9.98 -13.23
C VAL A 117 -16.54 -9.46 -14.52
N LEU A 118 -16.50 -8.13 -14.65
CA LEU A 118 -15.77 -7.43 -15.69
C LEU A 118 -14.41 -7.02 -15.14
N ILE A 119 -13.33 -7.39 -15.82
CA ILE A 119 -11.96 -7.08 -15.42
C ILE A 119 -11.38 -6.16 -16.47
N VAL A 120 -10.95 -4.98 -16.03
CA VAL A 120 -10.32 -3.96 -16.86
C VAL A 120 -8.86 -3.88 -16.48
N PHE A 121 -7.99 -4.20 -17.45
CA PHE A 121 -6.55 -4.20 -17.24
C PHE A 121 -5.83 -3.50 -18.40
N GLY A 122 -5.18 -2.38 -18.12
CA GLY A 122 -4.44 -1.59 -19.08
C GLY A 122 -2.94 -1.57 -18.80
N TYR A 123 -2.13 -1.54 -19.84
CA TYR A 123 -0.69 -1.35 -19.74
C TYR A 123 -0.12 -0.55 -20.91
N PHE A 124 1.05 0.03 -20.68
CA PHE A 124 1.86 0.68 -21.68
C PHE A 124 3.09 -0.17 -21.99
N SER A 125 3.38 -0.36 -23.27
CA SER A 125 4.63 -0.99 -23.69
C SER A 125 5.80 -0.02 -23.52
N THR A 126 6.89 -0.53 -22.95
CA THR A 126 8.17 0.17 -22.90
C THR A 126 9.01 -0.15 -24.12
N THR A 127 8.81 -1.28 -24.79
CA THR A 127 9.49 -1.59 -26.05
C THR A 127 8.63 -1.19 -27.24
N ARG A 128 9.29 -0.85 -28.36
CA ARG A 128 8.59 -0.60 -29.63
C ARG A 128 7.99 -1.91 -30.15
N VAL A 129 6.79 -1.83 -30.73
CA VAL A 129 6.09 -2.98 -31.33
C VAL A 129 5.95 -2.80 -32.86
N VAL A 130 5.91 -1.55 -33.34
CA VAL A 130 5.93 -1.24 -34.77
C VAL A 130 7.36 -1.04 -35.25
N GLU A 131 7.86 -1.92 -36.11
CA GLU A 131 9.24 -1.86 -36.62
C GLU A 131 9.30 -1.40 -38.08
N LEU A 132 10.45 -0.90 -38.52
CA LEU A 132 10.69 -0.58 -39.93
C LEU A 132 10.98 -1.87 -40.72
N THR A 133 10.25 -2.07 -41.81
CA THR A 133 10.55 -3.09 -42.82
C THR A 133 10.56 -2.48 -44.21
N THR A 134 11.20 -3.16 -45.16
CA THR A 134 11.31 -2.66 -46.54
C THR A 134 10.69 -3.64 -47.53
N SER A 135 9.87 -3.11 -48.43
CA SER A 135 9.23 -3.86 -49.50
C SER A 135 9.71 -3.34 -50.86
N PRO A 136 10.18 -4.21 -51.77
CA PRO A 136 10.49 -3.80 -53.14
C PRO A 136 9.30 -3.19 -53.90
N THR A 137 8.07 -3.52 -53.48
CA THR A 137 6.83 -3.07 -54.13
C THR A 137 6.26 -1.81 -53.47
N TYR A 138 6.30 -1.73 -52.14
CA TYR A 138 5.58 -0.71 -51.36
C TYR A 138 6.49 0.30 -50.65
N GLY A 139 7.82 0.13 -50.73
CA GLY A 139 8.77 1.01 -50.05
C GLY A 139 8.93 0.68 -48.57
N ASP A 140 9.18 1.71 -47.77
CA ASP A 140 9.40 1.59 -46.32
C ASP A 140 8.05 1.51 -45.59
N LEU A 141 7.87 0.45 -44.80
CA LEU A 141 6.64 0.12 -44.10
C LEU A 141 6.90 -0.03 -42.60
N GLY A 142 5.94 0.42 -41.79
CA GLY A 142 5.83 0.04 -40.39
C GLY A 142 5.13 -1.31 -40.29
N VAL A 143 5.81 -2.33 -39.79
CA VAL A 143 5.25 -3.65 -39.54
C VAL A 143 4.73 -3.75 -38.12
N PHE A 144 3.48 -4.19 -37.96
CA PHE A 144 2.85 -4.47 -36.67
C PHE A 144 2.46 -5.95 -36.65
N ASN A 145 3.26 -6.77 -35.94
CA ASN A 145 3.02 -8.19 -35.73
C ASN A 145 2.87 -8.43 -34.23
N TRP A 146 1.63 -8.60 -33.79
CA TRP A 146 1.28 -8.65 -32.36
C TRP A 146 0.13 -9.62 -32.14
N ALA A 147 0.02 -10.15 -30.93
CA ALA A 147 -1.07 -11.02 -30.53
C ALA A 147 -1.49 -10.71 -29.08
N PRO A 148 -2.80 -10.73 -28.76
CA PRO A 148 -3.22 -10.80 -27.37
C PRO A 148 -2.76 -12.10 -26.72
N VAL A 149 -2.86 -12.17 -25.40
CA VAL A 149 -2.46 -13.35 -24.64
C VAL A 149 -3.28 -14.59 -25.04
N GLN A 150 -2.65 -15.76 -24.98
CA GLN A 150 -3.33 -17.02 -25.22
C GLN A 150 -3.99 -17.54 -23.94
N TRP A 151 -5.23 -17.99 -24.05
CA TRP A 151 -6.00 -18.47 -22.92
C TRP A 151 -5.96 -19.99 -22.81
N ARG A 152 -5.73 -20.49 -21.61
CA ARG A 152 -5.80 -21.94 -21.31
C ARG A 152 -7.24 -22.47 -21.24
N ILE A 153 -8.22 -21.57 -21.22
CA ILE A 153 -9.64 -21.87 -21.20
C ILE A 153 -10.30 -21.28 -22.46
N PRO A 154 -11.34 -21.93 -22.99
CA PRO A 154 -12.04 -21.45 -24.17
C PRO A 154 -12.74 -20.12 -23.91
N ILE A 155 -12.92 -19.34 -24.98
CA ILE A 155 -13.51 -18.00 -24.96
C ILE A 155 -14.72 -17.99 -25.90
N ASP A 156 -15.84 -17.48 -25.42
CA ASP A 156 -17.05 -17.39 -26.24
C ASP A 156 -16.91 -16.35 -27.36
N TYR A 157 -16.29 -15.20 -27.10
CA TYR A 157 -16.00 -14.18 -28.11
C TYR A 157 -14.75 -13.36 -27.76
N GLU A 158 -13.85 -13.17 -28.71
CA GLU A 158 -12.68 -12.29 -28.58
C GLU A 158 -12.66 -11.28 -29.73
N ALA A 159 -12.43 -10.01 -29.39
CA ALA A 159 -12.26 -8.94 -30.35
C ALA A 159 -11.07 -8.03 -30.01
N VAL A 160 -10.34 -7.64 -31.04
CA VAL A 160 -9.16 -6.78 -30.94
C VAL A 160 -9.37 -5.56 -31.84
N GLN A 161 -9.22 -4.37 -31.27
CA GLN A 161 -9.33 -3.10 -31.98
C GLN A 161 -7.99 -2.38 -31.94
N ILE A 162 -7.36 -2.20 -33.10
CA ILE A 162 -6.05 -1.56 -33.25
C ILE A 162 -6.27 -0.15 -33.79
N ILE A 163 -5.90 0.86 -33.02
CA ILE A 163 -6.05 2.29 -33.34
C ILE A 163 -4.67 2.84 -33.70
N TYR A 164 -4.47 3.20 -34.97
CA TYR A 164 -3.21 3.74 -35.47
C TYR A 164 -3.15 5.27 -35.34
N PRO A 165 -1.96 5.88 -35.18
CA PRO A 165 -1.80 7.33 -35.05
C PRO A 165 -1.92 8.05 -36.42
N ILE A 166 -2.82 7.58 -37.29
CA ILE A 166 -3.00 8.07 -38.65
C ILE A 166 -4.35 8.79 -38.72
N GLU A 167 -4.31 10.10 -38.82
CA GLU A 167 -5.52 10.93 -38.90
C GLU A 167 -6.23 10.73 -40.24
N MET A 168 -7.53 10.42 -40.18
CA MET A 168 -8.39 10.18 -41.33
C MET A 168 -9.11 11.46 -41.73
N ASN A 169 -9.07 11.78 -43.03
CA ASN A 169 -9.91 12.83 -43.57
C ASN A 169 -11.39 12.40 -43.50
N SER A 170 -12.25 13.31 -43.06
CA SER A 170 -13.71 13.14 -43.05
C SER A 170 -14.30 12.63 -44.37
N SER A 171 -13.70 12.91 -45.53
CA SER A 171 -14.16 12.41 -46.84
C SER A 171 -13.91 10.92 -47.07
N TRP A 172 -13.01 10.30 -46.30
CA TRP A 172 -12.67 8.87 -46.38
C TRP A 172 -13.42 8.05 -45.32
N ILE A 173 -14.37 8.66 -44.62
CA ILE A 173 -15.14 8.00 -43.57
C ILE A 173 -16.60 7.97 -43.99
N ASP A 174 -17.20 6.78 -44.02
CA ASP A 174 -18.61 6.60 -44.30
C ASP A 174 -19.51 6.85 -43.07
N LEU A 175 -20.83 6.82 -43.27
CA LEU A 175 -21.80 7.05 -42.20
C LEU A 175 -21.82 5.95 -41.11
N SER A 176 -21.30 4.76 -41.41
CA SER A 176 -21.10 3.66 -40.47
C SER A 176 -19.74 3.70 -39.76
N ASN A 177 -18.97 4.79 -39.95
CA ASN A 177 -17.59 4.94 -39.47
C ASN A 177 -16.56 4.07 -40.20
N GLY A 178 -16.95 3.41 -41.29
CA GLY A 178 -16.07 2.63 -42.14
C GLY A 178 -15.11 3.53 -42.92
N VAL A 179 -13.89 3.04 -43.12
CA VAL A 179 -12.86 3.74 -43.90
C VAL A 179 -12.94 3.29 -45.36
N THR A 180 -12.95 4.25 -46.29
CA THR A 180 -12.96 3.97 -47.73
C THR A 180 -11.61 3.42 -48.20
N VAL A 181 -11.58 2.87 -49.42
CA VAL A 181 -10.35 2.34 -50.03
C VAL A 181 -9.27 3.42 -50.09
N GLU A 182 -9.62 4.67 -50.41
CA GLU A 182 -8.68 5.79 -50.45
C GLU A 182 -8.07 6.09 -49.08
N GLY A 183 -8.84 5.96 -47.99
CA GLY A 183 -8.32 6.14 -46.63
C GLY A 183 -7.39 5.00 -46.22
N ALA A 184 -7.73 3.75 -46.58
CA ALA A 184 -6.87 2.60 -46.35
C ALA A 184 -5.55 2.68 -47.16
N GLU A 185 -5.61 3.13 -48.41
CA GLU A 185 -4.43 3.38 -49.25
C GLU A 185 -3.56 4.50 -48.67
N TYR A 186 -4.16 5.57 -48.14
CA TYR A 186 -3.43 6.64 -47.46
C TYR A 186 -2.69 6.16 -46.21
N ALA A 187 -3.34 5.31 -45.40
CA ALA A 187 -2.70 4.67 -44.26
C ALA A 187 -1.56 3.70 -44.66
N GLY A 188 -1.53 3.30 -45.94
CA GLY A 188 -0.64 2.25 -46.43
C GLY A 188 -0.98 0.89 -45.84
N TYR A 189 -2.26 0.65 -45.52
CA TYR A 189 -2.70 -0.57 -44.85
C TYR A 189 -2.57 -1.78 -45.77
N ILE A 190 -1.83 -2.79 -45.30
CA ILE A 190 -1.69 -4.09 -45.96
C ILE A 190 -1.86 -5.17 -44.89
N GLU A 191 -2.77 -6.11 -45.14
CA GLU A 191 -2.94 -7.31 -44.33
C GLU A 191 -1.90 -8.37 -44.72
N ASP A 192 -1.19 -8.95 -43.74
CA ASP A 192 -0.30 -10.07 -43.99
C ASP A 192 -1.08 -11.39 -44.17
N SER A 193 -0.57 -12.28 -45.02
CA SER A 193 -1.13 -13.62 -45.19
C SER A 193 -1.13 -14.50 -43.94
N ASP A 194 -0.30 -14.19 -42.94
CA ASP A 194 -0.23 -14.89 -41.67
C ASP A 194 -1.25 -14.40 -40.63
N GLN A 195 -1.99 -13.33 -40.93
CA GLN A 195 -3.07 -12.85 -40.08
C GLN A 195 -4.20 -13.88 -39.94
N GLY A 196 -4.75 -14.00 -38.73
CA GLY A 196 -5.91 -14.83 -38.45
C GLY A 196 -5.84 -15.54 -37.10
N LEU A 197 -6.82 -16.41 -36.87
CA LEU A 197 -6.85 -17.29 -35.72
C LEU A 197 -6.12 -18.60 -36.04
N TRP A 198 -5.05 -18.88 -35.31
CA TRP A 198 -4.25 -20.09 -35.46
C TRP A 198 -4.70 -21.16 -34.46
N LYS A 199 -5.21 -22.28 -34.99
CA LYS A 199 -5.64 -23.47 -34.23
C LYS A 199 -4.60 -24.56 -34.39
N GLY A 200 -3.55 -24.51 -33.56
CA GLY A 200 -2.32 -25.27 -33.79
C GLY A 200 -1.64 -24.82 -35.09
N ASP A 201 -1.41 -25.75 -36.01
CA ASP A 201 -0.76 -25.45 -37.30
C ASP A 201 -1.73 -24.90 -38.37
N ASN A 202 -3.03 -24.81 -38.08
CA ASN A 202 -4.05 -24.41 -39.06
C ASN A 202 -4.50 -22.96 -38.83
N ARG A 203 -4.42 -22.14 -39.87
CA ARG A 203 -4.93 -20.76 -39.86
C ARG A 203 -6.39 -20.70 -40.32
N VAL A 204 -7.21 -19.94 -39.60
CA VAL A 204 -8.60 -19.59 -39.97
C VAL A 204 -8.72 -18.06 -40.02
N SER A 205 -9.50 -17.54 -40.96
CA SER A 205 -9.80 -16.10 -41.02
C SER A 205 -10.68 -15.67 -39.84
N PHE A 206 -10.62 -14.39 -39.47
CA PHE A 206 -11.51 -13.82 -38.48
C PHE A 206 -12.97 -13.82 -38.95
N ASP A 207 -13.91 -13.85 -38.00
CA ASP A 207 -15.34 -13.79 -38.33
C ASP A 207 -15.72 -12.37 -38.74
N GLU A 208 -15.05 -11.38 -38.14
CA GLU A 208 -15.24 -9.96 -38.38
C GLU A 208 -13.87 -9.29 -38.63
N GLU A 209 -13.78 -8.51 -39.71
CA GLU A 209 -12.64 -7.66 -40.02
C GLU A 209 -13.15 -6.36 -40.66
N ASN A 210 -13.01 -5.26 -39.93
CA ASN A 210 -13.56 -3.97 -40.32
C ASN A 210 -12.50 -2.87 -40.24
N LEU A 211 -12.37 -2.07 -41.30
CA LEU A 211 -11.59 -0.84 -41.30
C LEU A 211 -12.49 0.32 -40.89
N LEU A 212 -12.16 0.98 -39.79
CA LEU A 212 -13.00 1.97 -39.12
C LEU A 212 -12.20 3.25 -38.80
N ALA A 213 -12.91 4.30 -38.41
CA ALA A 213 -12.32 5.52 -37.88
C ALA A 213 -12.78 5.80 -36.44
N TYR A 214 -11.84 5.78 -35.49
CA TYR A 214 -12.07 6.01 -34.06
C TYR A 214 -11.62 7.42 -33.63
N PRO A 215 -12.32 8.17 -32.76
CA PRO A 215 -13.57 7.81 -32.10
C PRO A 215 -14.74 7.69 -33.07
N TYR A 216 -15.73 6.86 -32.71
CA TYR A 216 -16.93 6.62 -33.53
C TYR A 216 -17.95 7.77 -33.49
N SER A 217 -17.66 8.83 -32.73
CA SER A 217 -18.45 10.05 -32.77
C SER A 217 -18.20 10.80 -34.07
N ILE A 218 -19.27 11.10 -34.82
CA ILE A 218 -19.18 11.90 -36.04
C ILE A 218 -18.68 13.33 -35.80
N THR A 219 -18.74 13.81 -34.56
CA THR A 219 -18.25 15.15 -34.18
C THR A 219 -16.84 15.15 -33.62
N ALA A 220 -16.20 13.98 -33.48
CA ALA A 220 -14.81 13.90 -33.05
C ALA A 220 -13.90 14.38 -34.18
N ASP A 221 -12.90 15.20 -33.83
CA ASP A 221 -11.85 15.68 -34.72
C ASP A 221 -10.58 15.88 -33.88
N PRO A 222 -9.49 15.15 -34.14
CA PRO A 222 -9.29 14.18 -35.23
C PRO A 222 -9.96 12.82 -34.99
N ARG A 223 -10.10 12.04 -36.07
CA ARG A 223 -10.45 10.60 -36.05
C ARG A 223 -9.32 9.81 -36.70
N TYR A 224 -9.03 8.64 -36.16
CA TYR A 224 -7.85 7.84 -36.43
C TYR A 224 -8.19 6.53 -37.13
N PHE A 225 -7.33 6.09 -38.04
CA PHE A 225 -7.46 4.81 -38.75
C PHE A 225 -7.43 3.66 -37.75
N THR A 226 -8.43 2.78 -37.81
CA THR A 226 -8.65 1.71 -36.84
C THR A 226 -8.98 0.41 -37.56
N VAL A 227 -8.42 -0.70 -37.09
CA VAL A 227 -8.75 -2.05 -37.58
C VAL A 227 -9.41 -2.80 -36.45
N SER A 228 -10.63 -3.30 -36.67
CA SER A 228 -11.38 -4.10 -35.71
C SER A 228 -11.49 -5.53 -36.19
N LEU A 229 -11.03 -6.47 -35.37
CA LEU A 229 -11.00 -7.91 -35.65
C LEU A 229 -11.81 -8.64 -34.58
N GLY A 230 -12.57 -9.67 -34.96
CA GLY A 230 -13.41 -10.43 -34.03
C GLY A 230 -13.57 -11.89 -34.42
N HIS A 231 -13.68 -12.76 -33.43
CA HIS A 231 -13.94 -14.19 -33.63
C HIS A 231 -14.75 -14.78 -32.48
N SER A 232 -15.62 -15.75 -32.78
CA SER A 232 -16.45 -16.44 -31.80
C SER A 232 -15.97 -17.88 -31.55
N ASN A 233 -16.20 -18.39 -30.34
CA ASN A 233 -15.90 -19.76 -29.92
C ASN A 233 -14.42 -20.17 -30.13
N LEU A 234 -13.52 -19.45 -29.47
CA LEU A 234 -12.10 -19.76 -29.47
C LEU A 234 -11.82 -20.94 -28.53
N GLY A 235 -11.01 -21.89 -29.01
CA GLY A 235 -10.55 -23.02 -28.21
C GLY A 235 -9.47 -22.63 -27.21
N ASP A 236 -9.14 -23.56 -26.32
CA ASP A 236 -7.97 -23.43 -25.46
C ASP A 236 -6.69 -23.37 -26.29
N TYR A 237 -5.84 -22.38 -25.99
CA TYR A 237 -4.59 -22.09 -26.69
C TYR A 237 -4.73 -21.75 -28.19
N ASP A 238 -5.93 -21.41 -28.66
CA ASP A 238 -6.07 -20.78 -29.98
C ASP A 238 -5.31 -19.44 -29.97
N HIS A 239 -4.56 -19.16 -31.04
CA HIS A 239 -3.66 -18.01 -31.10
C HIS A 239 -4.21 -16.95 -32.06
N PHE A 240 -4.74 -15.87 -31.49
CA PHE A 240 -5.24 -14.71 -32.24
C PHE A 240 -4.05 -13.88 -32.75
N ARG A 241 -3.74 -13.91 -34.04
CA ARG A 241 -2.58 -13.20 -34.60
C ARG A 241 -3.01 -11.99 -35.43
N VAL A 242 -2.51 -10.81 -35.05
CA VAL A 242 -2.70 -9.56 -35.77
C VAL A 242 -1.41 -9.25 -36.53
N PHE A 243 -1.51 -9.06 -37.84
CA PHE A 243 -0.32 -8.83 -38.66
C PHE A 243 -0.63 -7.86 -39.81
N HIS A 244 -0.20 -6.62 -39.61
CA HIS A 244 -0.49 -5.49 -40.49
C HIS A 244 0.79 -4.78 -40.91
N TYR A 245 0.72 -4.09 -42.05
CA TYR A 245 1.69 -3.09 -42.45
C TYR A 245 0.99 -1.74 -42.64
N THR A 246 1.72 -0.66 -42.34
CA THR A 246 1.32 0.74 -42.57
C THR A 246 2.48 1.52 -43.15
N ASN A 247 2.27 2.74 -43.65
CA ASN A 247 3.36 3.56 -44.18
C ASN A 247 4.32 4.00 -43.05
N TRP A 248 5.63 3.80 -43.22
CA TRP A 248 6.62 4.15 -42.20
C TRP A 248 6.70 5.66 -41.90
N SER A 249 6.38 6.51 -42.88
CA SER A 249 6.46 7.97 -42.75
C SER A 249 5.62 8.57 -41.61
N PHE A 250 4.62 7.83 -41.09
CA PHE A 250 3.84 8.25 -39.92
C PHE A 250 4.61 8.12 -38.60
N TYR A 251 5.63 7.26 -38.55
CA TYR A 251 6.43 6.99 -37.36
C TYR A 251 7.84 7.57 -37.43
N GLU A 252 8.41 7.68 -38.64
CA GLU A 252 9.77 8.18 -38.90
C GLU A 252 10.13 9.47 -38.12
N PRO A 253 9.26 10.51 -38.03
CA PRO A 253 9.63 11.76 -37.35
C PRO A 253 9.69 11.65 -35.81
N PHE A 254 9.17 10.56 -35.24
CA PHE A 254 9.03 10.37 -33.79
C PHE A 254 9.96 9.29 -33.25
N VAL A 255 10.85 8.76 -34.09
CA VAL A 255 11.86 7.78 -33.66
C VAL A 255 13.04 8.56 -33.09
N GLU A 256 13.25 8.43 -31.78
CA GLU A 256 14.45 8.93 -31.13
C GLU A 256 15.59 7.91 -31.25
N ASP A 257 16.82 8.39 -31.45
CA ASP A 257 18.00 7.54 -31.52
C ASP A 257 18.16 6.72 -30.22
N GLY A 258 18.75 5.53 -30.33
CA GLY A 258 19.03 4.67 -29.17
C GLY A 258 19.92 5.38 -28.16
N ALA A 259 19.61 5.24 -26.87
CA ALA A 259 20.31 5.96 -25.82
C ALA A 259 20.48 5.11 -24.56
N LEU A 260 21.72 5.03 -24.06
CA LEU A 260 22.07 4.23 -22.88
C LEU A 260 21.56 4.89 -21.60
N GLY A 261 20.81 4.14 -20.81
CA GLY A 261 20.44 4.42 -19.43
C GLY A 261 20.94 3.32 -18.50
N ILE A 262 21.14 3.67 -17.23
CA ILE A 262 21.45 2.71 -16.17
C ILE A 262 20.60 2.98 -14.94
N GLN A 263 20.32 1.92 -14.20
CA GLN A 263 19.77 2.00 -12.86
C GLN A 263 20.56 1.06 -11.95
N LEU A 264 20.94 1.58 -10.78
CA LEU A 264 21.73 0.86 -9.79
C LEU A 264 20.97 0.92 -8.46
N GLU A 265 20.90 -0.19 -7.74
CA GLU A 265 20.17 -0.27 -6.48
C GLU A 265 20.75 0.68 -5.41
N SER A 266 22.08 0.72 -5.27
CA SER A 266 22.77 1.68 -4.41
C SER A 266 24.18 1.99 -4.90
N PRO A 267 24.57 3.28 -5.01
CA PRO A 267 25.94 3.67 -5.34
C PRO A 267 26.92 3.47 -4.17
N ILE A 268 26.40 3.15 -2.98
CA ILE A 268 27.19 2.96 -1.76
C ILE A 268 26.79 1.62 -1.10
N ILE A 269 27.77 0.75 -0.86
CA ILE A 269 27.55 -0.57 -0.27
C ILE A 269 28.39 -0.70 1.01
N ASN A 270 27.75 -1.06 2.11
CA ASN A 270 28.44 -1.42 3.35
C ASN A 270 28.68 -2.93 3.36
N ALA A 271 29.92 -3.35 3.11
CA ALA A 271 30.28 -4.75 3.00
C ALA A 271 31.06 -5.22 4.24
N GLN A 272 30.75 -6.41 4.75
CA GLN A 272 31.54 -7.05 5.79
C GLN A 272 32.72 -7.81 5.16
N ALA A 273 33.90 -7.68 5.74
CA ALA A 273 35.08 -8.45 5.34
C ALA A 273 34.78 -9.96 5.27
N ASP A 274 35.34 -10.63 4.26
CA ASP A 274 35.22 -12.07 4.00
C ASP A 274 33.78 -12.58 3.79
N THR A 275 32.81 -11.68 3.57
CA THR A 275 31.40 -12.00 3.33
C THR A 275 30.98 -11.57 1.92
N GLN A 276 30.18 -12.40 1.25
CA GLN A 276 29.69 -12.09 -0.09
C GLN A 276 28.62 -10.99 -0.06
N PHE A 277 28.63 -10.12 -1.07
CA PHE A 277 27.56 -9.17 -1.38
C PHE A 277 27.38 -9.06 -2.89
N ASP A 278 26.23 -8.58 -3.34
CA ASP A 278 25.90 -8.39 -4.74
C ASP A 278 25.79 -6.92 -5.15
N ILE A 279 25.98 -6.68 -6.44
CA ILE A 279 25.71 -5.41 -7.12
C ILE A 279 24.74 -5.72 -8.27
N GLN A 280 23.55 -5.14 -8.21
CA GLN A 280 22.52 -5.24 -9.25
C GLN A 280 22.57 -3.98 -10.13
N LEU A 281 22.77 -4.19 -11.42
CA LEU A 281 22.88 -3.14 -12.44
C LEU A 281 21.93 -3.43 -13.58
N ASP A 282 21.02 -2.48 -13.79
CA ASP A 282 20.10 -2.49 -14.91
C ASP A 282 20.68 -1.58 -16.00
N VAL A 283 20.82 -2.09 -17.22
CA VAL A 283 21.24 -1.32 -18.39
C VAL A 283 20.07 -1.30 -19.35
N TYR A 284 19.59 -0.12 -19.72
CA TYR A 284 18.42 0.00 -20.59
C TYR A 284 18.64 0.97 -21.73
N ASN A 285 17.93 0.73 -22.84
CA ASN A 285 17.84 1.66 -23.94
C ASN A 285 16.59 2.52 -23.74
N PHE A 286 16.74 3.80 -23.42
CA PHE A 286 15.59 4.70 -23.26
C PHE A 286 15.16 5.39 -24.56
N GLY A 287 15.96 5.26 -25.62
CA GLY A 287 15.62 5.69 -26.98
C GLY A 287 14.68 4.71 -27.69
N ASP A 288 14.33 5.00 -28.94
CA ASP A 288 13.50 4.13 -29.78
C ASP A 288 14.32 3.35 -30.83
N GLY A 289 15.51 3.84 -31.22
CA GLY A 289 16.46 3.12 -32.06
C GLY A 289 17.27 2.08 -31.28
N ASP A 290 17.80 1.08 -31.97
CA ASP A 290 18.58 0.01 -31.34
C ASP A 290 19.98 0.49 -30.90
N LEU A 291 20.50 -0.13 -29.83
CA LEU A 291 21.89 -0.02 -29.43
C LEU A 291 22.64 -1.30 -29.83
N GLU A 292 23.76 -1.14 -30.53
CA GLU A 292 24.54 -2.26 -31.05
C GLU A 292 25.73 -2.59 -30.13
N ASP A 293 26.05 -3.89 -30.00
CA ASP A 293 27.21 -4.41 -29.27
C ASP A 293 27.40 -3.85 -27.84
N VAL A 294 26.33 -3.78 -27.05
CA VAL A 294 26.37 -3.18 -25.71
C VAL A 294 27.28 -3.98 -24.79
N THR A 295 28.21 -3.30 -24.12
CA THR A 295 29.24 -3.90 -23.27
C THR A 295 29.36 -3.15 -21.94
N ILE A 296 29.39 -3.89 -20.84
CA ILE A 296 29.71 -3.40 -19.50
C ILE A 296 31.17 -3.73 -19.20
N SER A 297 31.95 -2.74 -18.79
CA SER A 297 33.32 -2.90 -18.31
C SER A 297 33.43 -2.36 -16.89
N MET A 298 34.04 -3.13 -15.99
CA MET A 298 34.29 -2.71 -14.61
C MET A 298 35.78 -2.70 -14.28
N SER A 299 36.17 -1.88 -13.31
CA SER A 299 37.53 -1.86 -12.76
C SER A 299 37.52 -2.48 -11.36
N LEU A 300 38.16 -3.65 -11.21
CA LEU A 300 38.19 -4.38 -9.95
C LEU A 300 39.44 -3.99 -9.12
N PRO A 301 39.28 -3.43 -7.91
CA PRO A 301 40.41 -3.10 -7.03
C PRO A 301 41.04 -4.36 -6.37
N GLU A 302 42.33 -4.30 -6.00
CA GLU A 302 43.11 -5.47 -5.52
C GLU A 302 42.54 -6.17 -4.27
N ASN A 303 41.83 -5.45 -3.39
CA ASN A 303 41.26 -5.99 -2.15
C ASN A 303 39.82 -6.48 -2.30
N LEU A 304 39.36 -6.70 -3.54
CA LEU A 304 38.02 -7.17 -3.85
C LEU A 304 38.06 -8.33 -4.83
N THR A 305 37.41 -9.44 -4.49
CA THR A 305 37.38 -10.65 -5.32
C THR A 305 36.00 -10.80 -5.96
N LEU A 306 35.93 -10.81 -7.29
CA LEU A 306 34.71 -11.13 -8.03
C LEU A 306 34.49 -12.65 -8.04
N THR A 307 33.40 -13.13 -7.46
CA THR A 307 33.06 -14.56 -7.37
C THR A 307 32.03 -14.99 -8.41
N GLN A 308 31.15 -14.08 -8.86
CA GLN A 308 30.20 -14.30 -9.95
C GLN A 308 30.11 -13.05 -10.83
N GLY A 309 30.08 -13.24 -12.14
CA GLY A 309 30.14 -12.18 -13.15
C GLY A 309 31.51 -12.11 -13.85
N SER A 310 31.69 -11.12 -14.72
CA SER A 310 32.93 -10.87 -15.45
C SER A 310 33.33 -9.41 -15.37
N VAL A 311 34.64 -9.11 -15.44
CA VAL A 311 35.15 -7.73 -15.49
C VAL A 311 34.69 -7.01 -16.77
N THR A 312 34.43 -7.78 -17.83
CA THR A 312 33.82 -7.30 -19.07
C THR A 312 32.68 -8.25 -19.43
N THR A 313 31.47 -7.71 -19.54
CA THR A 313 30.25 -8.44 -19.88
C THR A 313 29.67 -7.90 -21.17
N TYR A 314 29.52 -8.75 -22.18
CA TYR A 314 28.91 -8.42 -23.47
C TYR A 314 27.42 -8.75 -23.42
N LEU A 315 26.56 -7.75 -23.63
CA LEU A 315 25.11 -7.88 -23.56
C LEU A 315 24.49 -8.22 -24.92
N GLY A 316 25.18 -7.87 -26.02
CA GLY A 316 24.60 -7.93 -27.36
C GLY A 316 23.87 -6.62 -27.70
N ASP A 317 22.95 -6.71 -28.66
CA ASP A 317 22.15 -5.55 -29.07
C ASP A 317 20.99 -5.34 -28.08
N LEU A 318 20.66 -4.08 -27.79
CA LEU A 318 19.51 -3.71 -26.95
C LEU A 318 18.52 -2.89 -27.77
N SER A 319 17.33 -3.43 -27.98
CA SER A 319 16.28 -2.74 -28.73
C SER A 319 15.73 -1.52 -27.97
N GLY A 320 15.13 -0.58 -28.69
CA GLY A 320 14.49 0.61 -28.11
C GLY A 320 13.52 0.25 -26.98
N GLY A 321 13.81 0.72 -25.76
CA GLY A 321 12.99 0.43 -24.57
C GLY A 321 13.31 -0.86 -23.82
N GLU A 322 14.32 -1.61 -24.24
CA GLU A 322 14.76 -2.84 -23.58
C GLU A 322 15.60 -2.57 -22.32
N THR A 323 15.58 -3.48 -21.34
CA THR A 323 16.41 -3.41 -20.12
C THR A 323 17.10 -4.74 -19.84
N TRP A 324 18.42 -4.77 -19.82
CA TRP A 324 19.20 -5.90 -19.35
C TRP A 324 19.44 -5.81 -17.84
N TYR A 325 19.33 -6.93 -17.13
CA TYR A 325 19.58 -7.03 -15.70
C TYR A 325 20.86 -7.82 -15.46
N GLU A 326 21.87 -7.21 -14.84
CA GLU A 326 23.16 -7.84 -14.56
C GLU A 326 23.47 -7.85 -13.06
N VAL A 327 23.95 -8.99 -12.54
CA VAL A 327 24.27 -9.16 -11.12
C VAL A 327 25.71 -9.63 -10.94
N TYR A 328 26.48 -8.87 -10.16
CA TYR A 328 27.87 -9.20 -9.79
C TYR A 328 27.93 -9.62 -8.33
N ILE A 329 28.59 -10.72 -7.99
CA ILE A 329 28.82 -11.13 -6.58
C ILE A 329 30.30 -10.98 -6.25
N LEU A 330 30.60 -10.27 -5.16
CA LEU A 330 31.96 -9.94 -4.74
C LEU A 330 32.20 -10.27 -3.25
N VAL A 331 33.48 -10.49 -2.91
CA VAL A 331 33.95 -10.72 -1.53
C VAL A 331 35.12 -9.77 -1.23
N PRO A 332 35.02 -8.88 -0.22
CA PRO A 332 36.09 -7.97 0.16
C PRO A 332 37.09 -8.63 1.11
N ALA A 333 38.37 -8.31 0.95
CA ALA A 333 39.41 -8.74 1.88
C ALA A 333 39.23 -8.09 3.26
N ASN A 334 39.70 -8.76 4.32
CA ASN A 334 39.67 -8.23 5.68
C ASN A 334 40.69 -7.11 5.94
N VAL A 335 40.50 -6.00 5.24
CA VAL A 335 41.24 -4.74 5.39
C VAL A 335 40.22 -3.60 5.33
N PRO A 336 39.97 -2.89 6.44
CA PRO A 336 39.05 -1.76 6.42
C PRO A 336 39.57 -0.67 5.46
N ALA A 337 38.79 -0.44 4.41
CA ALA A 337 39.09 0.49 3.33
C ALA A 337 37.80 0.88 2.61
N ILE A 338 37.85 2.03 1.92
CA ILE A 338 36.83 2.40 0.93
C ILE A 338 37.37 1.95 -0.43
N LEU A 339 36.72 0.98 -1.05
CA LEU A 339 37.08 0.45 -2.36
C LEU A 339 36.12 1.03 -3.40
N THR A 340 36.65 1.57 -4.49
CA THR A 340 35.83 2.13 -5.57
C THR A 340 35.89 1.23 -6.79
N ILE A 341 34.73 0.77 -7.27
CA ILE A 341 34.60 0.12 -8.58
C ILE A 341 34.10 1.18 -9.56
N ALA A 342 34.85 1.43 -10.64
CA ALA A 342 34.34 2.22 -11.76
C ALA A 342 33.78 1.29 -12.83
N PHE A 343 32.57 1.61 -13.30
CA PHE A 343 31.89 0.95 -14.40
C PHE A 343 31.84 1.88 -15.62
N GLN A 344 31.90 1.27 -16.80
CA GLN A 344 31.65 1.90 -18.08
C GLN A 344 30.68 1.04 -18.87
N VAL A 345 29.62 1.64 -19.40
CA VAL A 345 28.68 1.00 -20.33
C VAL A 345 28.80 1.71 -21.67
N SER A 346 29.04 0.94 -22.72
CA SER A 346 29.26 1.44 -24.08
C SER A 346 28.44 0.66 -25.09
N ALA A 347 28.02 1.31 -26.16
CA ALA A 347 27.46 0.70 -27.37
C ALA A 347 28.33 1.10 -28.57
N SER A 348 28.46 0.22 -29.58
CA SER A 348 29.34 0.45 -30.74
C SER A 348 28.83 1.53 -31.68
N ASN A 349 27.52 1.73 -31.74
CA ASN A 349 26.86 2.74 -32.55
C ASN A 349 26.72 4.12 -31.85
N LEU A 350 27.17 4.25 -30.60
CA LEU A 350 27.22 5.52 -29.86
C LEU A 350 28.61 6.15 -29.86
N ASN A 351 28.67 7.48 -29.79
CA ASN A 351 29.94 8.18 -29.59
C ASN A 351 30.48 7.94 -28.18
N SER A 352 31.80 8.00 -28.01
CA SER A 352 32.42 7.78 -26.69
C SER A 352 32.02 8.81 -25.62
N SER A 353 31.48 9.96 -26.00
CA SER A 353 30.89 10.95 -25.09
C SER A 353 29.52 10.55 -24.54
N GLU A 354 28.84 9.60 -25.19
CA GLU A 354 27.50 9.10 -24.85
C GLU A 354 27.58 7.80 -24.05
N TRP A 355 28.79 7.25 -23.88
CA TRP A 355 29.02 6.12 -22.99
C TRP A 355 28.82 6.55 -21.54
N LEU A 356 28.19 5.68 -20.77
CA LEU A 356 27.94 5.93 -19.36
C LEU A 356 29.12 5.47 -18.54
N THR A 357 29.54 6.32 -17.59
CA THR A 357 30.55 5.96 -16.60
C THR A 357 30.05 6.34 -15.22
N PHE A 358 30.22 5.44 -14.26
CA PHE A 358 29.79 5.64 -12.88
C PHE A 358 30.66 4.84 -11.93
N THR A 359 30.54 5.12 -10.64
CA THR A 359 31.34 4.48 -9.60
C THR A 359 30.46 3.99 -8.46
N VAL A 360 30.85 2.85 -7.89
CA VAL A 360 30.24 2.28 -6.68
C VAL A 360 31.30 2.30 -5.58
N GLU A 361 30.95 2.89 -4.43
CA GLU A 361 31.81 2.94 -3.25
C GLU A 361 31.46 1.81 -2.28
N ILE A 362 32.45 0.99 -1.94
CA ILE A 362 32.30 -0.14 -1.01
C ILE A 362 33.05 0.18 0.28
N TYR A 363 32.28 0.31 1.35
CA TYR A 363 32.78 0.57 2.70
C TYR A 363 33.00 -0.78 3.38
N VAL A 364 34.26 -1.23 3.42
CA VAL A 364 34.63 -2.53 4.01
C VAL A 364 34.77 -2.37 5.53
N GLN A 365 33.95 -3.11 6.27
CA GLN A 365 34.04 -3.20 7.73
C GLN A 365 34.94 -4.37 8.14
N GLU A 366 35.85 -4.10 9.08
CA GLU A 366 36.79 -5.11 9.61
C GLU A 366 36.02 -6.23 10.33
N TYR A 367 36.33 -7.47 9.99
CA TYR A 367 35.81 -8.63 10.70
C TYR A 367 36.76 -8.98 11.85
N ILE A 368 36.33 -8.70 13.09
CA ILE A 368 37.03 -9.10 14.30
C ILE A 368 36.42 -10.43 14.79
N PRO A 369 37.12 -11.57 14.65
CA PRO A 369 36.60 -12.84 15.16
C PRO A 369 36.42 -12.77 16.68
N PRO A 370 35.35 -13.35 17.23
CA PRO A 370 35.11 -13.33 18.68
C PRO A 370 36.26 -14.00 19.44
N LEU A 371 36.70 -13.37 20.53
CA LEU A 371 37.80 -13.87 21.40
C LEU A 371 37.58 -15.29 21.92
N ILE A 372 36.32 -15.75 21.97
CA ILE A 372 35.94 -17.10 22.36
C ILE A 372 35.08 -17.67 21.22
N PRO A 373 35.49 -18.78 20.57
CA PRO A 373 34.69 -19.38 19.53
C PRO A 373 33.34 -19.88 20.11
N PRO A 374 32.22 -19.71 19.39
CA PRO A 374 30.87 -19.96 19.91
C PRO A 374 30.66 -21.37 20.48
N ASN A 375 31.37 -22.36 19.92
CA ASN A 375 31.34 -23.75 20.39
C ASN A 375 31.80 -23.92 21.86
N LEU A 376 32.73 -23.09 22.35
CA LEU A 376 33.18 -23.11 23.73
C LEU A 376 32.18 -22.45 24.68
N ILE A 377 31.44 -21.44 24.23
CA ILE A 377 30.36 -20.80 25.00
C ILE A 377 29.21 -21.79 25.20
N ILE A 378 28.79 -22.47 24.13
CA ILE A 378 27.75 -23.52 24.17
C ILE A 378 28.19 -24.68 25.07
N GLY A 379 29.44 -25.13 24.96
CA GLY A 379 30.00 -26.18 25.82
C GLY A 379 30.02 -25.80 27.31
N GLY A 380 30.37 -24.55 27.62
CA GLY A 380 30.34 -24.02 28.98
C GLY A 380 28.93 -24.00 29.55
N PHE A 381 27.96 -23.50 28.80
CA PHE A 381 26.56 -23.45 29.23
C PHE A 381 25.98 -24.85 29.47
N ALA A 382 26.24 -25.79 28.55
CA ALA A 382 25.81 -27.19 28.69
C ALA A 382 26.39 -27.86 29.96
N PHE A 383 27.64 -27.54 30.31
CA PHE A 383 28.27 -28.03 31.54
C PHE A 383 27.59 -27.48 32.81
N PHE A 384 27.23 -26.19 32.83
CA PHE A 384 26.49 -25.60 33.96
C PHE A 384 25.07 -26.14 34.09
N VAL A 385 24.36 -26.35 32.97
CA VAL A 385 23.04 -26.98 32.95
C VAL A 385 23.13 -28.42 33.46
N ALA A 386 24.12 -29.20 33.03
CA ALA A 386 24.34 -30.56 33.52
C ALA A 386 24.63 -30.60 35.03
N LEU A 387 25.44 -29.67 35.56
CA LEU A 387 25.65 -29.50 37.00
C LEU A 387 24.35 -29.16 37.74
N GLY A 388 23.51 -28.30 37.15
CA GLY A 388 22.18 -27.97 37.67
C GLY A 388 21.27 -29.19 37.76
N PHE A 389 21.24 -30.04 36.74
CA PHE A 389 20.48 -31.29 36.74
C PHE A 389 21.01 -32.32 37.75
N ILE A 390 22.34 -32.44 37.89
CA ILE A 390 22.98 -33.31 38.91
C ILE A 390 22.61 -32.84 40.31
N PHE A 391 22.66 -31.52 40.55
CA PHE A 391 22.26 -30.92 41.83
C PHE A 391 20.75 -31.08 42.11
N TYR A 392 19.91 -30.88 41.09
CA TYR A 392 18.46 -31.09 41.19
C TYR A 392 18.11 -32.56 41.49
N GLY A 393 18.75 -33.51 40.79
CA GLY A 393 18.60 -34.95 41.05
C GLY A 393 19.03 -35.33 42.46
N TYR A 394 20.18 -34.82 42.92
CA TYR A 394 20.64 -35.01 44.31
C TYR A 394 19.64 -34.45 45.34
N ARG A 395 19.08 -33.26 45.08
CA ARG A 395 18.09 -32.62 45.98
C ARG A 395 16.73 -33.32 45.96
N ARG A 396 16.37 -33.96 44.85
CA ARG A 396 15.09 -34.69 44.70
C ARG A 396 15.13 -36.09 45.29
N VAL A 397 16.29 -36.76 45.30
CA VAL A 397 16.47 -38.08 45.93
C VAL A 397 16.58 -37.99 47.46
N THR A 398 16.99 -36.84 48.01
CA THR A 398 17.19 -36.63 49.45
C THR A 398 15.97 -36.09 50.22
N ARG A 399 14.85 -35.81 49.54
CA ARG A 399 13.59 -35.40 50.21
C ARG A 399 12.64 -36.59 50.35
N THR A 400 12.40 -36.98 51.60
CA THR A 400 11.44 -38.01 52.03
C THR A 400 9.98 -37.67 51.67
N TYR A 401 9.34 -38.67 51.05
CA TYR A 401 7.92 -39.08 51.06
C TYR A 401 6.80 -38.08 51.38
N GLY A 402 5.81 -38.06 50.48
CA GLY A 402 4.44 -37.63 50.75
C GLY A 402 3.57 -37.78 49.51
N ALA A 403 2.88 -38.92 49.38
CA ALA A 403 1.97 -39.22 48.28
C ALA A 403 0.73 -38.33 48.30
N LYS A 404 0.26 -37.90 47.12
CA LYS A 404 -1.15 -37.63 46.81
C LYS A 404 -1.35 -37.81 45.30
N TRP A 405 -2.26 -38.71 44.96
CA TRP A 405 -2.87 -38.80 43.64
C TRP A 405 -4.21 -38.06 43.71
N GLU A 406 -4.59 -37.41 42.63
CA GLU A 406 -5.99 -37.38 42.19
C GLU A 406 -6.04 -37.31 40.66
N ALA A 407 -7.11 -37.90 40.14
CA ALA A 407 -7.38 -38.23 38.74
C ALA A 407 -8.47 -37.31 38.16
N ASP A 408 -8.63 -37.39 36.84
CA ASP A 408 -9.54 -36.64 35.95
C ASP A 408 -9.13 -35.17 35.68
N ASP A 409 -9.22 -34.65 34.46
CA ASP A 409 -10.16 -35.00 33.40
C ASP A 409 -9.57 -34.78 32.00
N THR A 410 -9.87 -35.71 31.11
CA THR A 410 -9.71 -35.60 29.66
C THR A 410 -10.81 -34.70 29.10
N THR A 411 -10.45 -33.52 28.62
CA THR A 411 -11.26 -32.79 27.62
C THR A 411 -10.34 -31.82 26.90
N TYR A 412 -10.02 -32.12 25.63
CA TYR A 412 -9.49 -31.09 24.74
C TYR A 412 -10.62 -30.11 24.45
N VAL A 413 -10.67 -29.03 25.23
CA VAL A 413 -11.36 -27.81 24.83
C VAL A 413 -10.51 -27.19 23.73
N TYR A 414 -11.12 -26.95 22.58
CA TYR A 414 -10.49 -26.16 21.53
C TYR A 414 -10.32 -24.73 22.05
N GLU A 415 -9.08 -24.33 22.30
CA GLU A 415 -8.69 -22.94 22.55
C GLU A 415 -8.34 -22.30 21.20
N SER A 416 -8.94 -21.15 20.91
CA SER A 416 -8.61 -20.34 19.73
C SER A 416 -7.15 -19.88 19.84
N PRO A 417 -6.34 -19.93 18.77
CA PRO A 417 -4.93 -19.55 18.86
C PRO A 417 -4.80 -18.04 19.13
N GLU A 418 -4.21 -17.68 20.27
CA GLU A 418 -3.69 -16.32 20.50
C GLU A 418 -2.28 -16.21 19.93
N ILE A 419 -2.09 -15.26 19.02
CA ILE A 419 -0.78 -14.83 18.54
C ILE A 419 -0.26 -13.75 19.51
N ALA A 420 0.77 -14.06 20.29
CA ALA A 420 1.48 -13.07 21.09
C ALA A 420 2.67 -12.52 20.29
N ILE A 421 2.57 -11.29 19.80
CA ILE A 421 3.67 -10.52 19.20
C ILE A 421 4.38 -9.76 20.33
N GLN A 422 5.71 -9.85 20.40
CA GLN A 422 6.50 -9.08 21.36
C GLN A 422 6.47 -7.60 20.99
N THR A 423 5.83 -6.77 21.82
CA THR A 423 5.90 -5.31 21.76
C THR A 423 7.25 -4.84 22.32
N PHE A 424 7.83 -3.78 21.73
CA PHE A 424 9.09 -3.18 22.19
C PHE A 424 8.91 -2.25 23.39
N GLY A 425 7.67 -2.02 23.82
CA GLY A 425 7.36 -1.22 25.00
C GLY A 425 7.74 -1.95 26.29
N GLU A 426 8.15 -1.20 27.31
CA GLU A 426 8.25 -1.77 28.66
C GLU A 426 6.83 -2.16 29.12
N PRO A 427 6.57 -3.43 29.48
CA PRO A 427 5.25 -3.88 29.91
C PRO A 427 4.71 -3.02 31.06
N GLY A 428 3.50 -2.47 30.88
CA GLY A 428 2.84 -1.58 31.83
C GLY A 428 3.27 -0.10 31.78
N THR A 429 4.17 0.31 30.89
CA THR A 429 4.52 1.73 30.69
C THR A 429 3.41 2.42 29.90
N VAL A 430 2.91 3.55 30.39
CA VAL A 430 1.81 4.32 29.77
C VAL A 430 2.37 5.58 29.11
N ALA A 431 2.00 5.86 27.86
CA ALA A 431 2.39 7.09 27.19
C ALA A 431 1.61 8.30 27.72
N GLU A 432 2.33 9.34 28.13
CA GLU A 432 1.73 10.63 28.50
C GLU A 432 1.34 11.40 27.23
N MET A 433 0.04 11.61 27.04
CA MET A 433 -0.53 12.29 25.88
C MET A 433 -1.55 13.32 26.36
N ASP A 434 -1.65 14.43 25.63
CA ASP A 434 -2.73 15.39 25.86
C ASP A 434 -4.08 14.82 25.37
N PRO A 435 -5.23 15.45 25.68
CA PRO A 435 -6.53 14.89 25.32
C PRO A 435 -6.77 14.72 23.81
N ILE A 436 -6.15 15.54 22.96
CA ILE A 436 -6.31 15.49 21.49
C ILE A 436 -5.38 14.41 20.91
N GLU A 437 -4.15 14.32 21.42
CA GLU A 437 -3.23 13.21 21.14
C GLU A 437 -3.82 11.85 21.58
N SER A 438 -4.48 11.83 22.74
CA SER A 438 -5.19 10.66 23.28
C SER A 438 -6.38 10.30 22.39
N ALA A 439 -7.13 11.30 21.92
CA ALA A 439 -8.23 11.09 20.97
C ALA A 439 -7.75 10.45 19.66
N PHE A 440 -6.59 10.87 19.16
CA PHE A 440 -5.94 10.28 18.00
C PHE A 440 -5.52 8.83 18.29
N PHE A 441 -4.85 8.58 19.42
CA PHE A 441 -4.39 7.26 19.85
C PHE A 441 -5.51 6.23 19.99
N ILE A 442 -6.66 6.61 20.57
CA ILE A 442 -7.84 5.73 20.75
C ILE A 442 -8.73 5.64 19.50
N ASN A 443 -8.22 6.07 18.33
CA ASN A 443 -8.88 5.96 17.03
C ASN A 443 -10.21 6.71 16.91
N THR A 444 -10.23 7.97 17.35
CA THR A 444 -11.39 8.86 17.16
C THR A 444 -11.52 9.31 15.70
N THR A 445 -12.75 9.56 15.22
CA THR A 445 -12.98 9.98 13.82
C THR A 445 -12.32 11.33 13.48
N ARG A 446 -11.84 11.49 12.23
CA ARG A 446 -11.20 12.72 11.72
C ARG A 446 -12.01 13.99 11.99
N GLN A 447 -13.31 13.95 11.66
CA GLN A 447 -14.22 15.07 11.88
C GLN A 447 -14.30 15.46 13.37
N LYS A 448 -14.34 14.46 14.25
CA LYS A 448 -14.43 14.67 15.70
C LYS A 448 -13.13 15.24 16.26
N LEU A 449 -11.98 14.76 15.79
CA LEU A 449 -10.66 15.27 16.15
C LEU A 449 -10.45 16.73 15.72
N VAL A 450 -10.74 17.06 14.46
CA VAL A 450 -10.64 18.45 13.97
C VAL A 450 -11.63 19.37 14.68
N SER A 451 -12.84 18.89 15.00
CA SER A 451 -13.80 19.64 15.82
C SER A 451 -13.28 19.94 17.22
N MET A 452 -12.55 19.00 17.84
CA MET A 452 -11.92 19.23 19.14
C MET A 452 -10.86 20.33 19.09
N ILE A 453 -10.03 20.31 18.05
CA ILE A 453 -8.99 21.32 17.82
C ILE A 453 -9.63 22.70 17.59
N LEU A 454 -10.63 22.80 16.70
CA LEU A 454 -11.37 24.03 16.44
C LEU A 454 -11.97 24.62 17.73
N MET A 455 -12.69 23.80 18.50
CA MET A 455 -13.29 24.24 19.76
C MET A 455 -12.22 24.64 20.79
N SER A 456 -11.04 24.00 20.78
CA SER A 456 -9.89 24.42 21.58
C SER A 456 -9.43 25.83 21.21
N CYS A 457 -9.25 26.10 19.92
CA CYS A 457 -8.85 27.42 19.40
C CYS A 457 -9.89 28.50 19.72
N VAL A 458 -11.18 28.18 19.64
CA VAL A 458 -12.28 29.09 20.00
C VAL A 458 -12.23 29.44 21.48
N ARG A 459 -12.06 28.44 22.33
CA ARG A 459 -11.95 28.63 23.77
C ARG A 459 -10.72 29.46 24.16
N LYS A 460 -9.56 29.20 23.55
CA LYS A 460 -8.31 29.95 23.77
C LYS A 460 -8.36 31.36 23.17
N GLY A 461 -9.41 31.67 22.41
CA GLY A 461 -9.67 32.96 21.81
C GLY A 461 -9.02 33.17 20.45
N ALA A 462 -8.17 32.26 19.99
CA ALA A 462 -7.40 32.39 18.74
C ALA A 462 -8.29 32.42 17.49
N VAL A 463 -9.40 31.69 17.50
CA VAL A 463 -10.34 31.58 16.38
C VAL A 463 -11.75 31.96 16.82
N ARG A 464 -12.53 32.58 15.94
CA ARG A 464 -13.95 32.83 16.12
C ARG A 464 -14.73 32.20 14.97
N VAL A 465 -15.76 31.42 15.30
CA VAL A 465 -16.69 30.89 14.30
C VAL A 465 -17.67 31.99 13.89
N LEU A 466 -17.77 32.26 12.58
CA LEU A 466 -18.69 33.24 12.00
C LEU A 466 -19.99 32.58 11.51
N SER A 467 -19.88 31.37 10.98
CA SER A 467 -20.98 30.55 10.45
C SER A 467 -20.54 29.08 10.44
N THR A 468 -21.47 28.13 10.55
CA THR A 468 -21.20 26.68 10.39
C THR A 468 -21.76 26.10 9.08
N ASP A 469 -22.58 26.86 8.36
CA ASP A 469 -23.15 26.45 7.07
C ASP A 469 -23.21 27.65 6.10
N PRO A 470 -22.21 27.82 5.20
CA PRO A 470 -20.93 27.10 5.18
C PRO A 470 -20.05 27.50 6.37
N LEU A 471 -19.12 26.62 6.76
CA LEU A 471 -18.21 26.87 7.89
C LEU A 471 -17.26 28.03 7.55
N LYS A 472 -17.37 29.13 8.31
CA LYS A 472 -16.50 30.31 8.19
C LYS A 472 -15.86 30.64 9.52
N LEU A 473 -14.55 30.86 9.51
CA LEU A 473 -13.69 31.02 10.69
C LEU A 473 -12.89 32.30 10.58
N SER A 474 -12.71 33.04 11.67
CA SER A 474 -11.90 34.26 11.70
C SER A 474 -10.81 34.16 12.75
N VAL A 475 -9.56 34.40 12.36
CA VAL A 475 -8.43 34.49 13.28
C VAL A 475 -8.48 35.83 14.02
N THR A 476 -8.60 35.79 15.34
CA THR A 476 -8.88 36.99 16.14
C THR A 476 -7.64 37.84 16.43
N GLY A 477 -6.45 37.24 16.29
CA GLY A 477 -5.16 37.84 16.71
C GLY A 477 -5.04 38.07 18.22
N LEU A 478 -6.00 37.60 19.02
CA LEU A 478 -6.04 37.72 20.48
C LEU A 478 -6.00 36.33 21.09
N GLN A 479 -4.86 35.99 21.69
CA GLN A 479 -4.61 34.69 22.27
C GLN A 479 -4.54 34.81 23.79
N PHE A 480 -5.44 34.13 24.51
CA PHE A 480 -5.49 34.18 25.97
C PHE A 480 -4.61 33.11 26.64
N GLN A 481 -4.19 32.09 25.88
CA GLN A 481 -3.35 30.98 26.31
C GLN A 481 -2.48 30.49 25.16
N ASP A 482 -1.30 29.95 25.48
CA ASP A 482 -0.40 29.36 24.49
C ASP A 482 -1.12 28.24 23.69
N LEU A 483 -0.92 28.28 22.37
CA LEU A 483 -1.45 27.30 21.44
C LEU A 483 -0.50 26.09 21.42
N THR A 484 -1.06 24.91 21.24
CA THR A 484 -0.28 23.71 20.97
C THR A 484 0.16 23.69 19.50
N TYR A 485 1.11 22.83 19.15
CA TYR A 485 1.63 22.74 17.78
C TYR A 485 0.52 22.47 16.75
N TYR A 486 -0.42 21.57 17.05
CA TYR A 486 -1.55 21.27 16.17
C TYR A 486 -2.58 22.41 16.11
N GLU A 487 -2.72 23.22 17.16
CA GLU A 487 -3.61 24.40 17.15
C GLU A 487 -3.01 25.56 16.34
N ASP A 488 -1.68 25.74 16.40
CA ASP A 488 -0.98 26.72 15.55
C ASP A 488 -1.10 26.34 14.06
N LEU A 489 -0.94 25.06 13.73
CA LEU A 489 -1.16 24.54 12.38
C LEU A 489 -2.63 24.71 11.95
N PHE A 490 -3.57 24.46 12.85
CA PHE A 490 -4.99 24.71 12.59
C PHE A 490 -5.27 26.19 12.28
N VAL A 491 -4.70 27.12 13.04
CA VAL A 491 -4.84 28.56 12.79
C VAL A 491 -4.23 28.95 11.44
N ALA A 492 -3.10 28.35 11.06
CA ALA A 492 -2.45 28.56 9.76
C ALA A 492 -3.24 27.96 8.58
N ALA A 493 -4.09 26.97 8.84
CA ALA A 493 -4.99 26.37 7.86
C ALA A 493 -6.21 27.26 7.53
N ILE A 494 -6.45 28.33 8.30
CA ILE A 494 -7.55 29.27 8.01
C ILE A 494 -7.06 30.30 6.98
N VAL A 495 -7.57 30.21 5.75
CA VAL A 495 -7.25 31.11 4.64
C VAL A 495 -8.54 31.74 4.13
N ASP A 496 -8.57 33.07 4.00
CA ASP A 496 -9.74 33.82 3.50
C ASP A 496 -11.07 33.49 4.20
N ASP A 497 -11.01 33.36 5.53
CA ASP A 497 -12.10 32.96 6.43
C ASP A 497 -12.66 31.53 6.22
N GLU A 498 -11.96 30.68 5.46
CA GLU A 498 -12.30 29.28 5.18
C GLU A 498 -11.16 28.34 5.63
N LEU A 499 -11.47 27.06 5.81
CA LEU A 499 -10.49 26.06 6.22
C LEU A 499 -9.93 25.33 4.99
N ASP A 500 -8.62 25.42 4.79
CA ASP A 500 -7.89 24.77 3.71
C ASP A 500 -7.72 23.26 4.00
N SER A 501 -8.22 22.39 3.13
CA SER A 501 -8.23 20.93 3.35
C SER A 501 -6.81 20.35 3.42
N ASP A 502 -5.91 20.79 2.54
CA ASP A 502 -4.58 20.23 2.40
C ASP A 502 -3.74 20.56 3.64
N LYS A 503 -3.86 21.78 4.16
CA LYS A 503 -3.19 22.18 5.42
C LYS A 503 -3.75 21.48 6.65
N VAL A 504 -5.02 21.06 6.62
CA VAL A 504 -5.60 20.23 7.67
C VAL A 504 -5.03 18.82 7.61
N ASP A 505 -4.76 18.28 6.42
CA ASP A 505 -4.06 17.01 6.27
C ASP A 505 -2.62 17.08 6.80
N ASP A 506 -1.87 18.13 6.45
CA ASP A 506 -0.52 18.37 6.98
C ASP A 506 -0.51 18.45 8.53
N MET A 507 -1.51 19.11 9.11
CA MET A 507 -1.67 19.20 10.57
C MET A 507 -1.91 17.82 11.20
N LEU A 508 -2.73 16.98 10.57
CA LEU A 508 -3.03 15.64 11.08
C LEU A 508 -1.83 14.71 10.94
N GLU A 509 -1.00 14.87 9.92
CA GLU A 509 0.27 14.16 9.73
C GLU A 509 1.29 14.53 10.82
N GLU A 510 1.48 15.82 11.11
CA GLU A 510 2.36 16.25 12.22
C GLU A 510 1.83 15.76 13.59
N LEU A 511 0.50 15.75 13.79
CA LEU A 511 -0.11 15.19 15.00
C LEU A 511 0.23 13.70 15.15
N ALA A 512 0.08 12.95 14.06
CA ALA A 512 0.42 11.55 13.95
C ALA A 512 1.88 11.25 14.37
N ASP A 513 2.84 11.99 13.81
CA ASP A 513 4.26 11.82 14.10
C ASP A 513 4.59 12.07 15.57
N LYS A 514 3.99 13.09 16.19
CA LYS A 514 4.20 13.41 17.61
C LYS A 514 3.57 12.39 18.55
N VAL A 515 2.39 11.86 18.22
CA VAL A 515 1.77 10.78 18.98
C VAL A 515 2.63 9.52 18.92
N GLN A 516 3.16 9.19 17.74
CA GLN A 516 4.07 8.07 17.57
C GLN A 516 5.37 8.24 18.38
N GLU A 517 5.97 9.43 18.36
CA GLU A 517 7.16 9.76 19.16
C GLU A 517 6.92 9.50 20.66
N LYS A 518 5.74 9.86 21.16
CA LYS A 518 5.32 9.66 22.56
C LYS A 518 4.95 8.21 22.89
N ALA A 519 4.34 7.50 21.95
CA ALA A 519 3.87 6.13 22.13
C ALA A 519 4.97 5.08 22.00
N TRP A 520 6.09 5.40 21.34
CA TRP A 520 7.04 4.39 20.83
C TRP A 520 7.59 3.39 21.88
N SER A 521 7.75 3.85 23.13
CA SER A 521 8.31 3.05 24.24
C SER A 521 7.27 2.56 25.25
N ALA A 522 5.99 2.90 25.02
CA ALA A 522 4.90 2.55 25.91
C ALA A 522 4.28 1.20 25.53
N ASP A 523 3.68 0.55 26.53
CA ASP A 523 2.81 -0.60 26.33
C ASP A 523 1.49 -0.12 25.75
N PHE A 524 1.17 -0.60 24.55
CA PHE A 524 -0.02 -0.16 23.83
C PHE A 524 -1.31 -0.44 24.60
N GLU A 525 -1.49 -1.69 25.06
CA GLU A 525 -2.73 -2.11 25.72
C GLU A 525 -2.87 -1.39 27.06
N ALA A 526 -1.76 -1.22 27.79
CA ALA A 526 -1.75 -0.41 29.00
C ALA A 526 -2.09 1.06 28.74
N THR A 527 -1.56 1.64 27.65
CA THR A 527 -1.82 3.04 27.27
C THR A 527 -3.27 3.23 26.83
N LYS A 528 -3.81 2.34 25.99
CA LYS A 528 -5.23 2.33 25.58
C LYS A 528 -6.15 2.22 26.79
N THR A 529 -5.90 1.22 27.65
CA THR A 529 -6.68 1.01 28.88
C THR A 529 -6.63 2.23 29.79
N HIS A 530 -5.45 2.84 29.98
CA HIS A 530 -5.30 4.03 30.79
C HIS A 530 -6.12 5.22 30.25
N HIS A 531 -6.06 5.48 28.95
CA HIS A 531 -6.79 6.59 28.34
C HIS A 531 -8.29 6.34 28.29
N ASP A 532 -8.74 5.10 28.09
CA ASP A 532 -10.15 4.71 28.23
C ASP A 532 -10.64 4.93 29.67
N GLU A 533 -9.86 4.52 30.68
CA GLU A 533 -10.16 4.79 32.10
C GLU A 533 -10.20 6.30 32.42
N MET A 534 -9.40 7.12 31.72
CA MET A 534 -9.42 8.57 31.87
C MET A 534 -10.71 9.16 31.29
N VAL A 535 -11.16 8.70 30.13
CA VAL A 535 -12.44 9.09 29.52
C VAL A 535 -13.62 8.70 30.41
N ASP A 536 -13.64 7.45 30.91
CA ASP A 536 -14.70 6.97 31.81
C ASP A 536 -14.67 7.71 33.15
N GLY A 537 -13.50 7.89 33.74
CA GLY A 537 -13.32 8.62 34.99
C GLY A 537 -13.74 10.09 34.89
N ALA A 538 -13.53 10.73 33.73
CA ALA A 538 -13.98 12.10 33.50
C ALA A 538 -15.51 12.18 33.57
N TRP A 539 -16.19 11.17 33.02
CA TRP A 539 -17.65 11.07 33.05
C TRP A 539 -18.17 10.74 34.45
N GLU A 540 -17.53 9.83 35.17
CA GLU A 540 -17.86 9.53 36.57
C GLU A 540 -17.71 10.77 37.46
N GLU A 541 -16.64 11.55 37.27
CA GLU A 541 -16.43 12.79 38.03
C GLU A 541 -17.54 13.80 37.73
N LEU A 542 -17.95 13.96 36.46
CA LEU A 542 -19.11 14.78 36.10
C LEU A 542 -20.38 14.33 36.85
N GLU A 543 -20.67 13.04 36.87
CA GLU A 543 -21.86 12.49 37.54
C GLU A 543 -21.78 12.64 39.07
N SER A 544 -20.57 12.63 39.64
CA SER A 544 -20.32 12.76 41.07
C SER A 544 -20.71 14.13 41.64
N TYR A 545 -20.66 15.20 40.82
CA TYR A 545 -21.06 16.53 41.28
C TYR A 545 -22.56 16.54 41.61
N PRO A 546 -22.95 16.87 42.86
CA PRO A 546 -24.34 16.77 43.30
C PRO A 546 -25.22 17.93 42.79
N THR A 547 -24.60 19.04 42.39
CA THR A 547 -25.28 20.27 41.95
C THR A 547 -25.10 20.48 40.46
N LEU A 548 -26.13 20.97 39.77
CA LEU A 548 -26.08 21.30 38.35
C LEU A 548 -25.01 22.36 38.03
N ASP A 549 -24.84 23.37 38.88
CA ASP A 549 -23.81 24.39 38.73
C ASP A 549 -22.40 23.80 38.75
N GLY A 550 -22.13 22.90 39.71
CA GLY A 550 -20.87 22.15 39.77
C GLY A 550 -20.62 21.28 38.54
N ARG A 551 -21.65 20.65 37.95
CA ARG A 551 -21.53 19.88 36.71
C ARG A 551 -21.18 20.77 35.52
N THR A 552 -21.82 21.93 35.40
CA THR A 552 -21.56 22.86 34.30
C THR A 552 -20.19 23.53 34.43
N ASP A 553 -19.81 23.90 35.65
CA ASP A 553 -18.47 24.42 35.94
C ASP A 553 -17.39 23.37 35.61
N TYR A 554 -17.60 22.11 36.00
CA TYR A 554 -16.70 21.03 35.63
C TYR A 554 -16.59 20.86 34.12
N TYR A 555 -17.71 20.72 33.42
CA TYR A 555 -17.75 20.54 31.97
C TYR A 555 -16.97 21.64 31.24
N PHE A 556 -17.28 22.92 31.50
CA PHE A 556 -16.70 24.01 30.73
C PHE A 556 -15.37 24.52 31.27
N ASN A 557 -15.19 24.62 32.59
CA ASN A 557 -14.16 25.47 33.18
C ASN A 557 -13.07 24.69 33.93
N ARG A 558 -13.26 23.41 34.23
CA ARG A 558 -12.26 22.64 34.98
C ARG A 558 -11.33 21.87 34.06
N GLN A 559 -10.10 21.71 34.52
CA GLN A 559 -9.15 20.77 33.95
C GLN A 559 -9.36 19.41 34.59
N TYR A 560 -9.19 18.37 33.80
CA TYR A 560 -9.25 16.99 34.27
C TYR A 560 -7.82 16.41 34.31
N ARG A 561 -7.66 15.30 35.03
CA ARG A 561 -6.37 14.64 35.26
C ARG A 561 -5.61 14.44 33.93
N GLY A 562 -4.28 14.48 33.97
CA GLY A 562 -3.45 14.30 32.77
C GLY A 562 -3.32 15.54 31.87
N GLY A 563 -4.02 16.63 32.18
CA GLY A 563 -3.90 17.89 31.44
C GLY A 563 -5.08 18.13 30.50
N GLY A 564 -5.21 19.39 30.06
CA GLY A 564 -6.33 19.84 29.25
C GLY A 564 -7.65 19.97 30.00
N TRP A 565 -8.67 20.44 29.30
CA TRP A 565 -9.98 20.74 29.86
C TRP A 565 -10.87 19.51 29.92
N ALA A 566 -11.70 19.40 30.96
CA ALA A 566 -12.58 18.25 31.19
C ALA A 566 -13.50 17.95 30.00
N TRP A 567 -13.96 18.99 29.28
CA TRP A 567 -14.80 18.80 28.10
C TRP A 567 -14.14 17.96 27.00
N TYR A 568 -12.81 17.99 26.83
CA TYR A 568 -12.14 17.18 25.80
C TYR A 568 -12.36 15.69 26.07
N TRP A 569 -12.14 15.28 27.32
CA TRP A 569 -12.34 13.91 27.78
C TRP A 569 -13.82 13.49 27.71
N LEU A 570 -14.70 14.37 28.17
CA LEU A 570 -16.15 14.13 28.13
C LEU A 570 -16.68 13.99 26.69
N TYR A 571 -16.08 14.71 25.73
CA TYR A 571 -16.50 14.66 24.33
C TYR A 571 -16.11 13.34 23.67
N MET A 572 -15.00 12.72 24.05
CA MET A 572 -14.60 11.40 23.57
C MET A 572 -15.59 10.31 24.01
N HIS A 573 -16.14 10.42 25.23
CA HIS A 573 -17.04 9.43 25.80
C HIS A 573 -18.29 9.18 24.91
N PRO A 574 -18.68 7.91 24.63
CA PRO A 574 -19.83 7.58 23.76
C PRO A 574 -21.17 8.20 24.17
N ARG A 575 -21.42 8.32 25.49
CA ARG A 575 -22.60 9.00 26.09
C ARG A 575 -22.67 10.51 25.83
N HIS A 576 -21.67 11.18 25.25
CA HIS A 576 -21.69 12.63 25.06
C HIS A 576 -22.88 13.12 24.22
N GLY A 577 -23.30 12.34 23.21
CA GLY A 577 -24.51 12.65 22.43
C GLY A 577 -25.80 12.77 23.26
N HIS A 578 -25.79 12.23 24.48
CA HIS A 578 -26.88 12.29 25.45
C HIS A 578 -26.48 13.04 26.73
N ILE A 579 -25.51 13.97 26.63
CA ILE A 579 -25.01 14.74 27.79
C ILE A 579 -26.14 15.45 28.55
N GLY A 580 -27.19 15.92 27.84
CA GLY A 580 -28.35 16.56 28.45
C GLY A 580 -29.06 15.72 29.51
N ASP A 581 -29.02 14.38 29.42
CA ASP A 581 -29.64 13.48 30.39
C ASP A 581 -28.97 13.57 31.76
N VAL A 582 -27.64 13.75 31.78
CA VAL A 582 -26.87 13.94 33.03
C VAL A 582 -27.29 15.24 33.71
N PHE A 583 -27.62 16.27 32.92
CA PHE A 583 -28.03 17.58 33.43
C PHE A 583 -29.56 17.69 33.66
N GLY A 584 -30.35 16.75 33.16
CA GLY A 584 -31.80 16.65 33.37
C GLY A 584 -32.19 15.94 34.67
N ARG A 585 -31.26 15.28 35.36
CA ARG A 585 -31.54 14.61 36.65
C ARG A 585 -31.81 15.66 37.74
N PRO A 586 -32.86 15.50 38.57
CA PRO A 586 -33.18 16.44 39.63
C PRO A 586 -32.06 16.48 40.68
N GLY A 587 -31.38 17.62 40.78
CA GLY A 587 -30.37 17.93 41.78
C GLY A 587 -30.64 19.29 42.44
N PRO A 588 -30.12 19.56 43.65
CA PRO A 588 -30.22 20.87 44.27
C PRO A 588 -29.50 21.91 43.41
N ALA A 589 -30.26 22.83 42.83
CA ALA A 589 -29.74 23.99 42.10
C ALA A 589 -30.52 25.24 42.51
N ILE A 590 -29.80 26.31 42.84
CA ILE A 590 -30.39 27.59 43.27
C ILE A 590 -30.67 28.50 42.06
N ALA A 591 -30.02 28.23 40.92
CA ALA A 591 -30.21 28.93 39.64
C ALA A 591 -29.76 28.04 38.46
N ALA A 592 -30.18 28.39 37.25
CA ALA A 592 -29.63 27.80 36.03
C ALA A 592 -28.13 28.16 35.91
N PRO A 593 -27.28 27.22 35.46
CA PRO A 593 -25.86 27.45 35.38
C PRO A 593 -25.51 28.43 34.25
N ARG A 594 -24.41 29.17 34.40
CA ARG A 594 -23.93 30.11 33.38
C ARG A 594 -22.98 29.41 32.42
N VAL A 595 -23.37 29.32 31.15
CA VAL A 595 -22.48 28.92 30.07
C VAL A 595 -21.45 30.04 29.84
N PRO A 596 -20.16 29.73 29.65
CA PRO A 596 -19.16 30.76 29.40
C PRO A 596 -19.38 31.52 28.09
N ASP A 597 -19.01 32.80 28.07
CA ASP A 597 -19.21 33.69 26.93
C ASP A 597 -18.61 33.15 25.63
N TRP A 598 -17.45 32.49 25.68
CA TRP A 598 -16.81 31.90 24.50
C TRP A 598 -17.72 30.85 23.82
N PHE A 599 -18.43 30.04 24.62
CA PHE A 599 -19.32 29.02 24.09
C PHE A 599 -20.66 29.62 23.70
N SER A 600 -21.17 30.62 24.43
CA SER A 600 -22.37 31.35 24.03
C SER A 600 -22.21 32.01 22.66
N ASN A 601 -21.06 32.65 22.42
CA ASN A 601 -20.74 33.24 21.11
C ASN A 601 -20.67 32.19 20.00
N LEU A 602 -20.11 31.01 20.29
CA LEU A 602 -20.10 29.88 19.36
C LEU A 602 -21.52 29.38 19.07
N ALA A 603 -22.33 29.19 20.10
CA ALA A 603 -23.71 28.73 19.96
C ALA A 603 -24.56 29.69 19.12
N ASP A 604 -24.39 31.01 19.32
CA ASP A 604 -25.03 32.04 18.52
C ASP A 604 -24.63 31.95 17.03
N ALA A 605 -23.35 31.73 16.75
CA ALA A 605 -22.85 31.54 15.37
C ALA A 605 -23.40 30.29 14.69
N THR A 606 -23.74 29.25 15.47
CA THR A 606 -24.39 28.01 14.96
C THR A 606 -25.92 28.10 14.89
N GLY A 607 -26.53 29.23 15.24
CA GLY A 607 -27.98 29.39 15.29
C GLY A 607 -28.66 28.72 16.49
N ASN A 608 -27.89 28.17 17.43
CA ASN A 608 -28.34 27.50 18.64
C ASN A 608 -28.27 28.44 19.86
N SER A 609 -28.69 29.70 19.69
CA SER A 609 -28.49 30.77 20.68
C SER A 609 -28.95 30.37 22.07
N ILE A 610 -28.05 30.46 23.05
CA ILE A 610 -28.35 30.12 24.45
C ILE A 610 -28.84 31.40 25.13
N ALA A 611 -30.14 31.49 25.40
CA ALA A 611 -30.72 32.70 26.00
C ALA A 611 -30.03 33.06 27.33
N GLY A 612 -29.37 34.22 27.36
CA GLY A 612 -28.78 34.79 28.57
C GLY A 612 -29.87 35.11 29.61
N VAL A 613 -29.72 34.49 30.79
CA VAL A 613 -30.53 34.57 32.01
C VAL A 613 -31.50 35.76 32.11
N GLY A 614 -32.79 35.44 32.14
CA GLY A 614 -33.83 36.26 32.76
C GLY A 614 -34.77 35.36 33.58
N GLN A 615 -34.60 35.34 34.91
CA GLN A 615 -35.42 34.67 35.93
C GLN A 615 -36.30 33.50 35.43
N VAL A 616 -35.75 32.30 35.41
CA VAL A 616 -36.55 31.09 35.20
C VAL A 616 -37.30 30.78 36.51
N VAL A 617 -38.60 31.04 36.52
CA VAL A 617 -39.53 30.47 37.51
C VAL A 617 -40.03 29.15 36.92
N GLY A 618 -39.37 28.04 37.24
CA GLY A 618 -39.66 26.73 36.64
C GLY A 618 -38.74 25.63 37.14
N ASP A 619 -38.87 24.43 36.54
CA ASP A 619 -37.99 23.30 36.82
C ASP A 619 -36.58 23.58 36.27
N ILE A 620 -35.69 23.98 37.18
CA ILE A 620 -34.31 24.35 36.89
C ILE A 620 -33.55 23.18 36.24
N ALA A 621 -33.88 21.93 36.58
CA ALA A 621 -33.26 20.75 35.97
C ALA A 621 -33.70 20.58 34.52
N ALA A 622 -34.99 20.76 34.22
CA ALA A 622 -35.50 20.72 32.84
C ALA A 622 -34.88 21.83 31.96
N THR A 623 -34.78 23.06 32.49
CA THR A 623 -34.13 24.15 31.77
C THR A 623 -32.63 23.90 31.56
N THR A 624 -31.94 23.35 32.55
CA THR A 624 -30.51 23.03 32.42
C THR A 624 -30.27 21.91 31.42
N GLY A 625 -31.12 20.87 31.41
CA GLY A 625 -31.10 19.82 30.39
C GLY A 625 -31.30 20.38 28.97
N GLN A 626 -32.23 21.33 28.78
CA GLN A 626 -32.41 22.01 27.50
C GLN A 626 -31.18 22.82 27.05
N ILE A 627 -30.55 23.56 27.97
CA ILE A 627 -29.30 24.28 27.68
C ILE A 627 -28.22 23.29 27.23
N MET A 628 -28.08 22.16 27.91
CA MET A 628 -27.05 21.17 27.57
C MET A 628 -27.38 20.37 26.31
N ASN A 629 -28.66 20.20 25.95
CA ASN A 629 -29.05 19.70 24.64
C ASN A 629 -28.64 20.68 23.53
N ASN A 630 -28.85 21.99 23.73
CA ASN A 630 -28.37 22.99 22.78
C ASN A 630 -26.84 22.99 22.67
N VAL A 631 -26.12 22.75 23.77
CA VAL A 631 -24.65 22.54 23.75
C VAL A 631 -24.29 21.36 22.85
N ALA A 632 -24.97 20.21 22.99
CA ALA A 632 -24.75 19.05 22.13
C ALA A 632 -25.09 19.35 20.65
N SER A 633 -26.18 20.07 20.40
CA SER A 633 -26.58 20.51 19.05
C SER A 633 -25.57 21.46 18.42
N THR A 634 -25.05 22.46 19.16
CA THR A 634 -23.98 23.35 18.71
C THR A 634 -22.74 22.56 18.29
N ILE A 635 -22.33 21.58 19.09
CA ILE A 635 -21.18 20.73 18.78
C ILE A 635 -21.47 19.88 17.54
N GLY A 636 -22.68 19.35 17.40
CA GLY A 636 -23.13 18.63 16.20
C GLY A 636 -23.05 19.47 14.93
N SER A 637 -23.53 20.72 14.97
CA SER A 637 -23.45 21.65 13.83
C SER A 637 -22.01 22.02 13.46
N VAL A 638 -21.12 22.13 14.45
CA VAL A 638 -19.68 22.32 14.19
C VAL A 638 -19.09 21.09 13.52
N LEU A 639 -19.41 19.88 14.01
CA LEU A 639 -18.92 18.63 13.44
C LEU A 639 -19.41 18.42 11.99
N GLU A 640 -20.67 18.75 11.71
CA GLU A 640 -21.23 18.71 10.36
C GLU A 640 -20.55 19.74 9.44
N GLY A 641 -20.34 20.97 9.90
CA GLY A 641 -19.62 22.00 9.15
C GLY A 641 -18.19 21.61 8.82
N VAL A 642 -17.48 20.96 9.76
CA VAL A 642 -16.15 20.38 9.54
C VAL A 642 -16.21 19.21 8.56
N GLY A 643 -17.19 18.31 8.70
CA GLY A 643 -17.38 17.17 7.82
C GLY A 643 -17.70 17.54 6.37
N ASN A 644 -18.32 18.70 6.13
CA ASN A 644 -18.60 19.20 4.79
C ASN A 644 -17.39 19.82 4.09
N ILE A 645 -16.33 20.19 4.83
CA ILE A 645 -15.04 20.60 4.26
C ILE A 645 -14.14 19.39 4.06
N ILE A 646 -14.18 18.45 5.01
CA ILE A 646 -13.41 17.21 4.99
C ILE A 646 -14.27 16.10 4.36
N THR A 647 -14.49 16.21 3.05
CA THR A 647 -15.35 15.27 2.28
C THR A 647 -14.62 14.01 1.83
N GLU A 648 -13.29 14.03 1.83
CA GLU A 648 -12.51 12.82 1.54
C GLU A 648 -12.43 11.95 2.80
N PRO A 649 -12.77 10.65 2.70
CA PRO A 649 -12.34 9.71 3.72
C PRO A 649 -10.82 9.84 3.83
N LEU A 650 -10.28 9.69 5.04
CA LEU A 650 -8.83 9.55 5.22
C LEU A 650 -8.32 8.66 4.07
N LYS A 651 -7.49 9.20 3.15
CA LYS A 651 -6.40 8.37 2.61
C LYS A 651 -5.86 7.67 3.82
N PRO A 652 -5.76 6.34 3.87
CA PRO A 652 -5.42 5.67 5.11
C PRO A 652 -4.16 6.35 5.66
N LEU A 653 -4.31 7.20 6.68
CA LEU A 653 -3.18 7.75 7.42
C LEU A 653 -2.43 6.62 8.14
N ILE A 654 -2.90 5.38 7.95
CA ILE A 654 -2.22 4.09 8.08
C ILE A 654 -0.92 4.03 7.25
N GLU A 655 -0.68 4.79 6.20
CA GLU A 655 0.67 4.83 5.59
C GLU A 655 1.68 5.62 6.44
N GLY A 656 1.25 6.65 7.19
CA GLY A 656 2.12 7.45 8.07
C GLY A 656 2.15 6.97 9.53
N THR A 657 1.03 6.52 10.08
CA THR A 657 0.89 6.08 11.49
C THR A 657 0.91 4.58 11.72
N SER A 658 1.17 3.77 10.68
CA SER A 658 1.43 2.33 10.85
C SER A 658 2.74 2.02 11.57
N ARG A 659 3.46 3.00 12.08
CA ARG A 659 4.51 2.77 13.06
C ARG A 659 3.94 2.85 14.48
N CYS A 660 3.46 1.68 14.94
CA CYS A 660 3.40 1.29 16.35
C CYS A 660 2.35 1.99 17.24
N VAL A 661 1.24 2.40 16.62
CA VAL A 661 0.01 2.91 17.24
C VAL A 661 -0.68 1.85 18.12
N SER A 662 -1.52 0.98 17.53
CA SER A 662 -2.45 0.11 18.28
C SER A 662 -2.36 -1.40 18.03
N HIS A 663 -2.68 -2.21 19.04
CA HIS A 663 -2.87 -3.67 18.97
C HIS A 663 -3.96 -4.02 17.97
N ASP A 664 -5.05 -3.24 17.91
CA ASP A 664 -6.04 -3.37 16.83
C ASP A 664 -5.46 -2.91 15.49
N ALA A 665 -4.56 -1.92 15.42
CA ALA A 665 -3.88 -1.57 14.17
C ALA A 665 -2.79 -2.57 13.76
N CYS A 666 -2.15 -3.29 14.67
CA CYS A 666 -1.25 -4.39 14.33
C CYS A 666 -2.03 -5.66 13.97
N HIS A 667 -3.12 -5.97 14.66
CA HIS A 667 -3.98 -7.10 14.34
C HIS A 667 -4.80 -6.84 13.07
N SER A 668 -5.20 -5.59 12.81
CA SER A 668 -5.83 -5.16 11.55
C SER A 668 -4.81 -4.92 10.45
N ALA A 669 -3.58 -4.46 10.73
CA ALA A 669 -2.51 -4.45 9.72
C ALA A 669 -2.07 -5.88 9.36
N CYS A 670 -2.10 -6.83 10.31
CA CYS A 670 -1.83 -8.24 10.04
C CYS A 670 -2.98 -8.96 9.34
N VAL A 671 -4.22 -8.44 9.38
CA VAL A 671 -5.38 -8.99 8.66
C VAL A 671 -5.72 -8.19 7.40
N SER A 672 -5.18 -6.98 7.22
CA SER A 672 -5.53 -6.10 6.09
C SER A 672 -4.44 -5.19 5.48
N HIS A 673 -3.13 -5.26 5.83
CA HIS A 673 -1.98 -5.03 4.90
C HIS A 673 -0.56 -5.07 5.54
N ASP A 674 0.29 -5.92 4.95
CA ASP A 674 1.67 -5.80 4.45
C ASP A 674 2.88 -5.18 5.18
N ALA A 675 2.83 -4.22 6.11
CA ALA A 675 4.10 -3.60 6.56
C ALA A 675 4.96 -4.51 7.46
N CYS A 676 4.36 -5.09 8.51
CA CYS A 676 5.01 -6.09 9.36
C CYS A 676 5.08 -7.47 8.68
N HIS A 677 4.14 -7.78 7.80
CA HIS A 677 4.10 -9.05 7.07
C HIS A 677 5.22 -9.09 6.01
N SER A 678 5.48 -7.98 5.29
CA SER A 678 6.57 -7.88 4.30
C SER A 678 7.95 -7.87 4.95
N ALA A 679 8.15 -7.22 6.10
CA ALA A 679 9.45 -7.27 6.79
C ALA A 679 9.78 -8.69 7.30
N CYS A 680 8.77 -9.47 7.73
CA CYS A 680 8.92 -10.87 8.11
C CYS A 680 9.02 -11.82 6.90
N HIS A 681 8.28 -11.58 5.81
CA HIS A 681 8.39 -12.35 4.57
C HIS A 681 9.73 -12.12 3.89
N SER A 682 10.22 -10.88 3.82
CA SER A 682 11.54 -10.56 3.28
C SER A 682 12.67 -11.20 4.10
N ALA A 683 12.58 -11.24 5.44
CA ALA A 683 13.56 -11.95 6.27
C ALA A 683 13.52 -13.48 6.10
N CYS A 684 12.34 -14.06 5.81
CA CYS A 684 12.17 -15.49 5.52
C CYS A 684 12.62 -15.88 4.11
N HIS A 685 12.44 -15.02 3.10
CA HIS A 685 12.92 -15.27 1.75
C HIS A 685 14.44 -15.14 1.59
N SER A 686 15.12 -14.51 2.55
CA SER A 686 16.60 -14.38 2.51
C SER A 686 17.36 -15.45 3.29
N ALA A 687 16.75 -16.27 4.16
CA ALA A 687 17.47 -17.35 4.84
C ALA A 687 16.60 -18.52 5.34
N CYS A 688 16.86 -19.72 4.82
CA CYS A 688 16.44 -20.99 5.42
C CYS A 688 17.20 -21.32 6.72
N VAL A 689 17.09 -20.51 7.80
CA VAL A 689 17.23 -20.93 9.22
C VAL A 689 16.50 -19.92 10.13
N CYS A 690 15.28 -20.25 10.54
CA CYS A 690 14.44 -19.40 11.38
C CYS A 690 14.71 -19.60 12.88
N HIS A 691 15.41 -18.66 13.52
CA HIS A 691 15.18 -18.30 14.93
C HIS A 691 15.77 -16.92 15.30
N SER A 692 16.83 -16.47 14.62
CA SER A 692 17.56 -15.23 14.95
C SER A 692 17.25 -14.02 14.04
N ALA A 693 16.76 -14.24 12.82
CA ALA A 693 16.47 -13.15 11.87
C ALA A 693 15.23 -12.33 12.26
N CYS A 694 14.21 -12.99 12.83
CA CYS A 694 13.02 -12.32 13.34
C CYS A 694 13.33 -11.37 14.50
N HIS A 695 14.26 -11.72 15.40
CA HIS A 695 14.69 -10.84 16.49
C HIS A 695 15.42 -9.58 15.99
N SER A 696 16.17 -9.68 14.89
CA SER A 696 16.96 -8.56 14.35
C SER A 696 16.16 -7.61 13.46
N ALA A 697 15.23 -8.12 12.64
CA ALA A 697 14.35 -7.27 11.83
C ALA A 697 13.43 -6.43 12.73
N CYS A 698 12.96 -7.04 13.82
CA CYS A 698 12.32 -6.36 14.92
C CYS A 698 13.22 -5.26 15.54
N HIS A 699 14.47 -5.57 15.92
CA HIS A 699 15.39 -4.60 16.52
C HIS A 699 15.73 -3.41 15.61
N SER A 700 15.82 -3.61 14.29
CA SER A 700 16.16 -2.55 13.34
C SER A 700 15.00 -1.59 13.07
N ALA A 701 13.76 -2.10 12.98
CA ALA A 701 12.57 -1.29 12.76
C ALA A 701 12.28 -0.32 13.93
N CYS A 702 12.69 -0.69 15.15
CA CYS A 702 12.52 0.14 16.35
C CYS A 702 13.67 1.12 16.63
N VAL A 703 14.85 0.96 16.01
CA VAL A 703 16.02 1.84 16.25
C VAL A 703 16.21 2.88 15.15
N SER A 704 15.67 2.67 13.93
CA SER A 704 15.83 3.61 12.80
C SER A 704 14.70 4.64 12.66
N GLY A 705 13.79 4.76 13.64
CA GLY A 705 12.69 5.74 13.64
C GLY A 705 13.06 7.13 14.18
N GLY A 706 14.30 7.35 14.62
CA GLY A 706 14.83 8.66 14.95
C GLY A 706 15.82 9.11 13.88
N PHE A 707 15.67 10.34 13.38
CA PHE A 707 16.38 10.96 12.26
C PHE A 707 15.81 10.67 10.87
N ARG A 708 14.72 11.36 10.54
CA ARG A 708 14.83 12.61 9.77
C ARG A 708 13.66 13.52 10.08
#